data_AF-A0A4V6TT57-F1
#
_entry.id   AF-A0A4V6TT57-F1
#
_cell.length_a   1.000
_cell.length_b   1.000
_cell.length_c   1.000
_cell.angle_alpha   90.00
_cell.angle_beta   90.00
_cell.angle_gamma   90.00
#
_symmetry.space_group_name_H-M   'P 1'
#
loop_
_entity.id
_entity.type
_entity.pdbx_description
1 polymer ?
#
loop_
_entity_poly.entity_id
_entity_poly.type
_entity_poly.pdbx_seq_one_letter_code
_entity_poly.pdbx_strand_id
1 'polypeptide(L)'
;MALVSSHSEDHLPAMGKMNENTLPVLSRRDIEALIAQGRKLFILDDFVIKADAWIPYHPGGEKSILHLVGRDATDEVTALVSRLSPLPLHSIEAKQRMSRYRIGIIRGRWENFIPPIQGGTFRAPSDDGQFSYHDSDTASSVASSHRSSVPDSDSSDGHGPARRNSRPTANASSSSSTSSIPSTRADDAMAHPDFVTKQKVLLDLETYPALDHATQDSIVAAYRRLDYRMRAQGLYDCNYWAYSVEASRYCMLFAAMLLFLHWGCYVASAVCMGAFWHQMSFAAHDAGHIGITHRFHTDSVLGIFIADFMGGLSLGWWKKSHNIHHIVTNSPEHDPDVEYLPFLAVSHRFLAGLRSTYYNRMMHYDAVAQFCVKFQKYSYYPLLALGRFNLYRLSWEYLLMGQAPRKGPAWWHRHLELAGQVFFWCWYGYGIVYKSIPSNMGRLVFVIVSHVTVLPLHVQITLSHFAMSTVDLGPQECFPQKMLRTTMDIDCPRWLDFFHGGLQFQVIHHLFPRVPRHNLRRAQKLVQEFCNDVGIPYALYGFVEGNEKVVGALGEVSRQAAIFAKCQREVASCGYNPSKIMKSISMLAARFDIDFVEWTTLDGVLPSDRPAENHPRFAGTAVVPPDRDMNFGLRRLW
;
A
#
# COMPACT_ATOMS: atom_id res chain seq x y z
N MET A 1 44.98 -47.39 -0.93
CA MET A 1 46.15 -47.00 -0.12
C MET A 1 46.79 -45.80 -0.81
N ALA A 2 47.16 -44.78 -0.03
CA ALA A 2 47.42 -43.39 -0.39
C ALA A 2 48.33 -43.14 -1.60
N LEU A 3 48.11 -42.01 -2.28
CA LEU A 3 49.16 -41.02 -2.55
C LEU A 3 48.51 -39.63 -2.77
N VAL A 4 49.00 -38.69 -1.96
CA VAL A 4 48.57 -37.30 -1.81
C VAL A 4 49.19 -36.46 -2.93
N SER A 5 48.39 -35.59 -3.57
CA SER A 5 48.87 -34.48 -4.39
C SER A 5 48.16 -33.20 -3.92
N SER A 6 48.98 -32.28 -3.45
CA SER A 6 48.64 -30.96 -2.93
C SER A 6 48.13 -30.04 -4.05
N HIS A 7 46.86 -29.65 -3.99
CA HIS A 7 46.35 -28.50 -4.74
C HIS A 7 46.08 -27.32 -3.82
N SER A 8 46.95 -26.32 -4.01
CA SER A 8 46.73 -24.87 -3.88
C SER A 8 45.50 -24.42 -3.09
N GLU A 9 45.79 -23.82 -1.93
CA GLU A 9 44.92 -22.84 -1.27
C GLU A 9 44.66 -21.68 -2.25
N ASP A 10 43.53 -21.73 -2.95
CA ASP A 10 43.03 -20.58 -3.69
C ASP A 10 42.49 -19.55 -2.69
N HIS A 11 43.26 -18.49 -2.52
CA HIS A 11 42.91 -17.28 -1.80
C HIS A 11 41.58 -16.70 -2.32
N LEU A 12 40.49 -16.95 -1.60
CA LEU A 12 39.30 -16.12 -1.64
C LEU A 12 39.69 -14.67 -1.30
N PRO A 13 39.31 -13.65 -2.11
CA PRO A 13 39.56 -12.27 -1.75
C PRO A 13 38.78 -11.98 -0.46
N ALA A 14 39.52 -11.59 0.58
CA ALA A 14 38.97 -11.23 1.88
C ALA A 14 37.78 -10.31 1.70
N MET A 15 36.61 -10.75 2.16
CA MET A 15 35.50 -9.85 2.47
C MET A 15 36.08 -8.65 3.22
N GLY A 16 35.78 -7.44 2.78
CA GLY A 16 36.05 -6.24 3.56
C GLY A 16 35.25 -6.30 4.85
N LYS A 17 35.75 -7.07 5.83
CA LYS A 17 35.34 -7.04 7.22
C LYS A 17 35.82 -5.69 7.73
N MET A 18 34.97 -4.67 7.67
CA MET A 18 35.04 -3.68 8.75
C MET A 18 34.80 -4.49 10.03
N ASN A 19 35.80 -4.56 10.91
CA ASN A 19 35.71 -5.29 12.16
C ASN A 19 34.46 -4.84 12.91
N GLU A 20 33.52 -5.74 13.17
CA GLU A 20 32.35 -5.49 14.04
C GLU A 20 32.78 -4.88 15.39
N ASN A 21 34.01 -5.15 15.83
CA ASN A 21 34.65 -4.59 17.02
C ASN A 21 34.98 -3.08 16.97
N THR A 22 34.68 -2.36 15.89
CA THR A 22 34.99 -0.90 15.77
C THR A 22 33.78 0.01 15.65
N LEU A 23 32.57 -0.53 15.44
CA LEU A 23 31.37 0.29 15.32
C LEU A 23 30.78 0.60 16.70
N PRO A 24 30.36 1.85 16.96
CA PRO A 24 29.74 2.20 18.24
C PRO A 24 28.39 1.50 18.40
N VAL A 25 28.08 1.09 19.63
CA VAL A 25 26.73 0.64 20.00
C VAL A 25 25.87 1.88 20.16
N LEU A 26 24.78 1.97 19.39
CA LEU A 26 23.83 3.08 19.44
C LEU A 26 22.57 2.64 20.19
N SER A 27 22.16 3.41 21.18
CA SER A 27 20.90 3.19 21.88
C SER A 27 19.72 3.63 21.01
N ARG A 28 18.51 3.18 21.38
CA ARG A 28 17.27 3.65 20.75
C ARG A 28 17.12 5.18 20.85
N ARG A 29 17.58 5.79 21.95
CA ARG A 29 17.56 7.25 22.15
C ARG A 29 18.54 7.98 21.24
N ASP A 30 19.75 7.45 21.04
CA ASP A 30 20.74 8.05 20.13
C ASP A 30 20.19 8.12 18.70
N ILE A 31 19.55 7.03 18.26
CA ILE A 31 18.94 6.95 16.93
C ILE A 31 17.73 7.88 16.82
N GLU A 32 16.87 7.95 17.84
CA GLU A 32 15.75 8.90 17.90
C GLU A 32 16.23 10.35 17.74
N ALA A 33 17.27 10.73 18.48
CA ALA A 33 17.87 12.06 18.43
C ALA A 33 18.45 12.40 17.05
N LEU A 34 19.11 11.44 16.40
CA LEU A 34 19.62 11.63 15.05
C LEU A 34 18.47 11.78 14.02
N ILE A 35 17.39 11.02 14.18
CA ILE A 35 16.20 11.17 13.32
C ILE A 35 15.54 12.55 13.54
N ALA A 36 15.47 13.02 14.79
CA ALA A 36 14.99 14.37 15.11
C ALA A 36 15.83 15.47 14.42
N GLN A 37 17.14 15.23 14.24
CA GLN A 37 18.04 16.10 13.46
C GLN A 37 17.90 15.93 11.93
N GLY A 38 16.90 15.18 11.47
CA GLY A 38 16.61 14.96 10.06
C GLY A 38 17.39 13.83 9.39
N ARG A 39 18.23 13.08 10.13
CA ARG A 39 18.99 11.94 9.58
C ARG A 39 18.06 10.79 9.19
N LYS A 40 18.41 10.06 8.12
CA LYS A 40 17.58 8.96 7.60
C LYS A 40 18.21 7.63 8.00
N LEU A 41 17.76 7.09 9.13
CA LEU A 41 18.36 5.92 9.78
C LEU A 41 17.37 4.76 9.83
N PHE A 42 17.83 3.55 9.52
CA PHE A 42 17.05 2.31 9.70
C PHE A 42 17.96 1.16 10.13
N ILE A 43 17.40 0.09 10.69
CA ILE A 43 18.15 -1.09 11.12
C ILE A 43 18.11 -2.16 10.02
N LEU A 44 19.27 -2.77 9.77
CA LEU A 44 19.46 -3.87 8.83
C LEU A 44 20.47 -4.88 9.41
N ASP A 45 20.02 -6.09 9.72
CA ASP A 45 20.84 -7.15 10.32
C ASP A 45 21.60 -6.63 11.57
N ASP A 46 20.89 -5.98 12.50
CA ASP A 46 21.42 -5.33 13.72
C ASP A 46 22.37 -4.13 13.48
N PHE A 47 22.65 -3.76 12.22
CA PHE A 47 23.42 -2.57 11.89
C PHE A 47 22.53 -1.34 11.70
N VAL A 48 23.01 -0.19 12.17
CA VAL A 48 22.38 1.10 11.94
C VAL A 48 22.87 1.67 10.61
N ILE A 49 21.97 1.81 9.64
CA ILE A 49 22.25 2.30 8.29
C ILE A 49 21.86 3.77 8.16
N LYS A 50 22.82 4.63 7.81
CA LYS A 50 22.60 6.05 7.53
C LYS A 50 22.44 6.31 6.02
N ALA A 51 21.19 6.41 5.59
CA ALA A 51 20.83 6.43 4.18
C ALA A 51 20.88 7.81 3.51
N ASP A 52 21.16 8.90 4.24
CA ASP A 52 21.16 10.28 3.74
C ASP A 52 21.86 10.42 2.37
N ALA A 53 23.09 9.90 2.26
CA ALA A 53 23.90 10.00 1.06
C ALA A 53 23.56 8.93 0.00
N TRP A 54 22.79 7.91 0.38
CA TRP A 54 22.42 6.79 -0.50
C TRP A 54 21.11 7.05 -1.24
N ILE A 55 20.14 7.70 -0.60
CA ILE A 55 18.79 7.98 -1.14
C ILE A 55 18.79 8.46 -2.61
N PRO A 56 19.64 9.43 -3.02
CA PRO A 56 19.65 9.91 -4.41
C PRO A 56 20.04 8.86 -5.46
N TYR A 57 20.69 7.76 -5.04
CA TYR A 57 21.18 6.67 -5.88
C TYR A 57 20.30 5.42 -5.79
N HIS A 58 19.27 5.43 -4.96
CA HIS A 58 18.41 4.28 -4.73
C HIS A 58 17.48 4.04 -5.93
N PRO A 59 17.52 2.86 -6.58
CA PRO A 59 16.74 2.60 -7.79
C PRO A 59 15.23 2.51 -7.53
N GLY A 60 14.79 2.25 -6.30
CA GLY A 60 13.38 2.25 -5.89
C GLY A 60 12.82 3.64 -5.56
N GLY A 61 13.64 4.69 -5.69
CA GLY A 61 13.26 6.06 -5.32
C GLY A 61 13.35 6.35 -3.82
N GLU A 62 13.24 7.63 -3.46
CA GLU A 62 13.44 8.10 -2.09
C GLU A 62 12.42 7.56 -1.09
N LYS A 63 11.13 7.55 -1.46
CA LYS A 63 10.04 7.19 -0.55
C LYS A 63 10.15 5.77 -0.02
N SER A 64 10.74 4.86 -0.81
CA SER A 64 10.97 3.47 -0.39
C SER A 64 11.89 3.38 0.83
N ILE A 65 12.84 4.31 0.98
CA ILE A 65 13.70 4.37 2.17
C ILE A 65 13.02 5.15 3.29
N LEU A 66 12.28 6.22 2.97
CA LEU A 66 11.64 7.06 3.99
C LEU A 66 10.63 6.31 4.86
N HIS A 67 9.93 5.30 4.31
CA HIS A 67 9.04 4.42 5.08
C HIS A 67 9.75 3.44 6.01
N LEU A 68 11.08 3.31 5.90
CA LEU A 68 11.90 2.44 6.75
C LEU A 68 12.59 3.20 7.87
N VAL A 69 12.58 4.54 7.84
CA VAL A 69 13.29 5.37 8.83
C VAL A 69 12.75 5.10 10.24
N GLY A 70 13.64 4.73 11.15
CA GLY A 70 13.35 4.38 12.55
C GLY A 70 12.89 2.94 12.76
N ARG A 71 12.83 2.12 11.71
CA ARG A 71 12.39 0.71 11.78
C ARG A 71 13.55 -0.25 11.59
N ASP A 72 13.39 -1.45 12.14
CA ASP A 72 14.06 -2.64 11.65
C ASP A 72 13.40 -3.05 10.34
N ALA A 73 14.14 -2.83 9.27
CA ALA A 73 13.71 -3.10 7.90
C ALA A 73 14.35 -4.38 7.35
N THR A 74 14.92 -5.22 8.21
CA THR A 74 15.73 -6.35 7.76
C THR A 74 14.93 -7.32 6.90
N ASP A 75 13.68 -7.60 7.27
CA ASP A 75 12.84 -8.55 6.54
C ASP A 75 12.24 -7.93 5.26
N GLU A 76 11.79 -6.67 5.29
CA GLU A 76 11.37 -5.92 4.10
C GLU A 76 12.51 -5.82 3.07
N VAL A 77 13.71 -5.42 3.50
CA VAL A 77 14.88 -5.32 2.63
C VAL A 77 15.31 -6.70 2.15
N THR A 78 15.20 -7.75 2.96
CA THR A 78 15.60 -9.10 2.55
C THR A 78 14.65 -9.72 1.53
N ALA A 79 13.35 -9.51 1.68
CA ALA A 79 12.35 -9.95 0.71
C ALA A 79 12.66 -9.38 -0.69
N LEU A 80 13.06 -8.10 -0.75
CA LEU A 80 13.47 -7.40 -1.97
C LEU A 80 14.93 -7.66 -2.38
N VAL A 81 15.80 -8.03 -1.43
CA VAL A 81 17.25 -8.22 -1.60
C VAL A 81 17.69 -9.49 -0.86
N SER A 82 17.66 -10.63 -1.56
CA SER A 82 18.07 -11.98 -1.12
C SER A 82 19.14 -12.02 0.01
N ARG A 83 18.92 -12.79 1.09
CA ARG A 83 19.97 -13.13 2.08
C ARG A 83 20.84 -14.28 1.55
N LEU A 84 22.15 -14.10 1.70
CA LEU A 84 23.22 -15.10 1.69
C LEU A 84 22.91 -16.40 0.91
N SER A 85 23.47 -16.49 -0.31
CA SER A 85 23.78 -17.79 -0.91
C SER A 85 25.31 -17.94 -0.93
N PRO A 86 25.86 -19.14 -0.67
CA PRO A 86 27.26 -19.46 -0.96
C PRO A 86 27.55 -19.48 -2.47
N LEU A 87 26.55 -19.36 -3.35
CA LEU A 87 26.74 -19.11 -4.78
C LEU A 87 26.66 -17.61 -5.14
N PRO A 88 27.56 -17.12 -6.02
CA PRO A 88 27.70 -15.69 -6.31
C PRO A 88 26.62 -15.22 -7.29
N LEU A 89 25.44 -14.87 -6.80
CA LEU A 89 24.39 -14.23 -7.61
C LEU A 89 23.80 -13.02 -6.88
N HIS A 90 24.24 -11.84 -7.34
CA HIS A 90 23.89 -10.44 -7.02
C HIS A 90 22.64 -10.14 -6.16
N SER A 91 22.74 -10.44 -4.87
CA SER A 91 22.29 -9.56 -3.77
C SER A 91 23.46 -8.88 -3.05
N ILE A 92 24.67 -9.39 -3.29
CA ILE A 92 25.91 -8.97 -2.65
C ILE A 92 26.21 -7.50 -2.95
N GLU A 93 26.04 -7.01 -4.18
CA GLU A 93 26.34 -5.60 -4.49
C GLU A 93 25.41 -4.61 -3.78
N ALA A 94 24.11 -4.91 -3.71
CA ALA A 94 23.16 -4.05 -3.01
C ALA A 94 23.46 -4.05 -1.50
N LYS A 95 23.74 -5.22 -0.92
CA LYS A 95 24.14 -5.35 0.49
C LYS A 95 25.51 -4.75 0.80
N GLN A 96 26.49 -4.89 -0.09
CA GLN A 96 27.81 -4.25 -0.01
C GLN A 96 27.71 -2.73 -0.17
N ARG A 97 26.76 -2.24 -0.96
CA ARG A 97 26.47 -0.79 -1.01
C ARG A 97 25.88 -0.33 0.30
N MET A 98 24.87 -1.05 0.83
CA MET A 98 24.27 -0.75 2.14
C MET A 98 25.29 -0.82 3.28
N SER A 99 26.23 -1.76 3.25
CA SER A 99 27.24 -1.93 4.30
C SER A 99 28.20 -0.74 4.42
N ARG A 100 28.38 0.05 3.37
CA ARG A 100 29.19 1.29 3.38
C ARG A 100 28.55 2.41 4.19
N TYR A 101 27.25 2.32 4.47
CA TYR A 101 26.47 3.32 5.20
C TYR A 101 26.23 2.92 6.66
N ARG A 102 26.89 1.87 7.15
CA ARG A 102 26.84 1.45 8.56
C ARG A 102 27.52 2.50 9.44
N ILE A 103 26.84 2.96 10.48
CA ILE A 103 27.39 3.93 11.44
C ILE A 103 27.46 3.41 12.87
N GLY A 104 26.86 2.25 13.15
CA GLY A 104 26.78 1.67 14.47
C GLY A 104 26.06 0.33 14.46
N ILE A 105 25.94 -0.27 15.63
CA ILE A 105 25.18 -1.49 15.88
C ILE A 105 24.17 -1.27 17.00
N ILE A 106 23.08 -2.03 16.98
CA ILE A 106 22.17 -2.15 18.13
C ILE A 106 22.48 -3.43 18.91
N ARG A 107 22.05 -3.51 20.17
CA ARG A 107 22.10 -4.73 20.97
C ARG A 107 20.70 -5.08 21.45
N GLY A 108 20.30 -6.34 21.23
CA GLY A 108 18.97 -6.83 21.58
C GLY A 108 17.91 -6.44 20.55
N ARG A 109 16.64 -6.62 20.93
CA ARG A 109 15.48 -6.39 20.07
C ARG A 109 15.29 -4.89 19.81
N TRP A 110 15.06 -4.53 18.55
CA TRP A 110 14.70 -3.16 18.17
C TRP A 110 13.21 -2.90 18.33
N GLU A 111 12.84 -1.77 18.94
CA GLU A 111 11.47 -1.27 18.97
C GLU A 111 11.27 -0.21 17.89
N ASN A 112 10.53 -0.59 16.85
CA ASN A 112 10.25 0.27 15.70
C ASN A 112 9.61 1.60 16.11
N PHE A 113 10.10 2.69 15.52
CA PHE A 113 9.40 3.97 15.50
C PHE A 113 8.37 4.02 14.37
N ILE A 114 7.38 4.91 14.52
CA ILE A 114 6.59 5.38 13.37
C ILE A 114 7.52 6.26 12.53
N PRO A 115 7.74 5.98 11.23
CA PRO A 115 8.58 6.80 10.38
C PRO A 115 8.11 8.26 10.29
N PRO A 116 9.03 9.25 10.11
CA PRO A 116 8.65 10.65 9.95
C PRO A 116 7.68 10.90 8.78
N ILE A 117 7.83 10.17 7.67
CA ILE A 117 6.91 10.27 6.51
C ILE A 117 5.48 9.85 6.86
N GLN A 118 5.32 9.01 7.89
CA GLN A 118 4.04 8.54 8.43
C GLN A 118 3.56 9.38 9.62
N GLY A 119 4.25 10.49 9.95
CA GLY A 119 3.87 11.40 11.02
C GLY A 119 4.49 11.09 12.38
N GLY A 120 5.51 10.24 12.46
CA GLY A 120 6.25 10.01 13.70
C GLY A 120 6.93 11.28 14.23
N THR A 121 6.87 11.48 15.55
CA THR A 121 7.54 12.58 16.26
C THR A 121 8.77 12.07 17.01
N PHE A 122 9.82 12.87 17.04
CA PHE A 122 11.13 12.46 17.58
C PHE A 122 11.70 13.56 18.46
N ARG A 123 12.16 13.21 19.66
CA ARG A 123 12.68 14.18 20.64
C ARG A 123 14.12 14.59 20.33
N ALA A 124 14.42 15.88 20.41
CA ALA A 124 15.77 16.39 20.24
C ALA A 124 16.65 16.07 21.48
N PRO A 125 17.99 16.07 21.37
CA PRO A 125 18.90 15.87 22.51
C PRO A 125 18.71 16.87 23.66
N SER A 126 18.21 18.08 23.37
CA SER A 126 18.04 19.16 24.35
C SER A 126 16.72 19.11 25.12
N ASP A 127 15.80 18.22 24.76
CA ASP A 127 14.47 18.14 25.38
C ASP A 127 14.47 17.41 26.74
N ASP A 128 15.61 16.91 27.19
CA ASP A 128 15.74 16.10 28.41
C ASP A 128 15.57 16.93 29.72
N GLY A 129 15.34 18.25 29.63
CA GLY A 129 15.23 19.17 30.77
C GLY A 129 13.81 19.61 31.18
N GLN A 130 12.76 19.21 30.47
CA GLN A 130 11.37 19.47 30.87
C GLN A 130 10.58 18.17 30.80
N PHE A 131 10.10 17.74 31.97
CA PHE A 131 9.18 16.64 32.30
C PHE A 131 9.81 15.55 33.18
N SER A 132 9.53 15.66 34.48
CA SER A 132 9.74 14.64 35.50
C SER A 132 8.78 13.46 35.30
N TYR A 133 9.34 12.24 35.41
CA TYR A 133 8.71 10.97 35.78
C TYR A 133 7.17 10.93 35.84
N HIS A 134 6.56 10.29 34.85
CA HIS A 134 5.42 9.40 35.09
C HIS A 134 5.68 8.11 34.32
N ASP A 135 6.23 7.13 35.04
CA ASP A 135 6.09 5.71 34.73
C ASP A 135 4.66 5.32 35.08
N SER A 136 3.89 4.88 34.09
CA SER A 136 2.65 4.13 34.30
C SER A 136 2.33 3.39 33.00
N ASP A 137 2.54 2.08 33.03
CA ASP A 137 1.82 1.04 32.28
C ASP A 137 1.17 1.46 30.95
N THR A 138 1.91 1.29 29.87
CA THR A 138 1.41 1.41 28.50
C THR A 138 0.63 0.15 28.10
N ALA A 139 -0.47 -0.10 28.78
CA ALA A 139 -1.60 -0.86 28.25
C ALA A 139 -2.82 0.06 28.34
N SER A 140 -3.50 0.28 27.21
CA SER A 140 -4.70 1.11 27.02
C SER A 140 -4.49 2.64 26.88
N SER A 141 -4.11 3.09 25.68
CA SER A 141 -4.58 4.39 25.12
C SER A 141 -4.17 4.57 23.66
N VAL A 142 -4.41 3.56 22.80
CA VAL A 142 -4.31 3.74 21.34
C VAL A 142 -5.65 4.25 20.84
N ALA A 143 -5.91 5.55 21.02
CA ALA A 143 -6.75 6.34 20.11
C ALA A 143 -6.98 7.75 20.66
N SER A 144 -6.12 8.69 20.28
CA SER A 144 -6.51 10.03 19.81
C SER A 144 -5.31 10.96 19.89
N SER A 145 -4.67 11.25 18.75
CA SER A 145 -4.18 12.59 18.38
C SER A 145 -3.22 12.50 17.19
N HIS A 146 -3.73 12.24 15.99
CA HIS A 146 -3.00 12.58 14.76
C HIS A 146 -3.30 14.05 14.43
N ARG A 147 -2.50 14.96 14.98
CA ARG A 147 -2.54 16.37 14.61
C ARG A 147 -1.50 16.63 13.53
N SER A 148 -1.91 16.55 12.26
CA SER A 148 -1.07 16.94 11.13
C SER A 148 -1.15 18.44 10.92
N SER A 149 -0.17 19.16 11.46
CA SER A 149 0.13 20.54 11.08
C SER A 149 1.63 20.66 10.88
N VAL A 150 2.07 20.53 9.63
CA VAL A 150 3.40 20.95 9.19
C VAL A 150 3.21 22.27 8.43
N PRO A 151 4.01 23.31 8.65
CA PRO A 151 3.88 24.58 7.93
C PRO A 151 4.38 24.44 6.48
N ASP A 152 3.68 25.08 5.55
CA ASP A 152 4.16 25.29 4.18
C ASP A 152 5.43 26.14 4.19
N SER A 153 6.55 25.55 3.78
CA SER A 153 7.76 26.30 3.42
C SER A 153 7.87 26.34 1.89
N ASP A 154 7.39 27.44 1.32
CA ASP A 154 7.54 27.78 -0.08
C ASP A 154 9.01 28.17 -0.34
N SER A 155 9.73 27.36 -1.12
CA SER A 155 11.10 27.67 -1.57
C SER A 155 11.12 27.74 -3.09
N SER A 156 10.86 28.93 -3.63
CA SER A 156 11.10 29.28 -5.02
C SER A 156 12.46 29.97 -5.16
N ASP A 157 13.46 29.25 -5.66
CA ASP A 157 14.75 29.82 -6.07
C ASP A 157 14.75 30.09 -7.58
N GLY A 158 14.80 31.37 -7.95
CA GLY A 158 15.07 31.88 -9.30
C GLY A 158 16.04 33.05 -9.24
N HIS A 159 17.17 32.93 -9.94
CA HIS A 159 18.33 33.83 -9.88
C HIS A 159 18.15 35.21 -10.58
N GLY A 160 18.49 36.29 -9.85
CA GLY A 160 19.30 37.46 -10.26
C GLY A 160 18.63 38.67 -10.98
N PRO A 161 19.27 39.87 -11.02
CA PRO A 161 20.21 40.48 -10.07
C PRO A 161 19.95 42.00 -9.71
N ALA A 162 20.46 42.40 -8.55
CA ALA A 162 21.04 43.71 -8.14
C ALA A 162 20.30 45.06 -8.30
N ARG A 163 20.03 45.75 -7.17
CA ARG A 163 20.65 47.06 -6.77
C ARG A 163 20.08 47.69 -5.46
N ARG A 164 21.00 47.93 -4.51
CA ARG A 164 21.18 49.08 -3.58
C ARG A 164 20.01 50.06 -3.28
N ASN A 165 19.63 50.19 -2.00
CA ASN A 165 19.86 51.34 -1.07
C ASN A 165 18.73 51.63 -0.03
N SER A 166 19.18 52.04 1.17
CA SER A 166 18.55 52.91 2.20
C SER A 166 17.30 52.47 3.02
N ARG A 167 17.57 51.96 4.24
CA ARG A 167 17.27 52.51 5.61
C ARG A 167 16.20 53.63 5.82
N PRO A 168 15.66 53.81 7.05
CA PRO A 168 14.39 53.26 7.52
C PRO A 168 13.37 54.35 7.96
N THR A 169 12.08 54.04 8.01
CA THR A 169 11.10 54.88 8.73
C THR A 169 10.19 54.03 9.61
N ALA A 170 10.18 54.41 10.89
CA ALA A 170 9.29 53.91 11.90
C ALA A 170 7.85 54.33 11.59
N ASN A 171 6.90 53.42 11.78
CA ASN A 171 5.54 53.78 12.14
C ASN A 171 4.94 52.68 13.01
N ALA A 172 4.65 53.06 14.25
CA ALA A 172 3.83 52.31 15.18
C ALA A 172 2.39 52.30 14.68
N SER A 173 1.76 51.13 14.65
CA SER A 173 0.31 51.02 14.70
C SER A 173 -0.11 49.72 15.38
N SER A 174 -0.68 49.91 16.57
CA SER A 174 -1.77 49.16 17.20
C SER A 174 -1.94 47.68 16.86
N SER A 175 -1.64 46.87 17.88
CA SER A 175 -2.17 45.52 18.11
C SER A 175 -3.67 45.41 17.84
N SER A 176 -4.04 44.62 16.82
CA SER A 176 -5.39 44.05 16.70
C SER A 176 -5.33 42.58 17.09
N SER A 177 -5.83 42.30 18.30
CA SER A 177 -6.11 40.96 18.80
C SER A 177 -7.28 40.37 18.01
N THR A 178 -6.97 39.58 16.99
CA THR A 178 -7.95 38.69 16.37
C THR A 178 -8.00 37.40 17.18
N SER A 179 -9.03 37.27 18.01
CA SER A 179 -9.40 36.01 18.65
C SER A 179 -9.76 35.00 17.57
N SER A 180 -8.94 33.97 17.39
CA SER A 180 -9.27 32.83 16.57
C SER A 180 -10.41 32.04 17.23
N ILE A 181 -11.59 32.07 16.61
CA ILE A 181 -12.68 31.15 16.94
C ILE A 181 -12.21 29.75 16.54
N PRO A 182 -12.21 28.74 17.43
CA PRO A 182 -11.88 27.39 17.05
C PRO A 182 -12.95 26.85 16.12
N SER A 183 -12.53 26.29 14.98
CA SER A 183 -13.41 25.66 13.99
C SER A 183 -13.96 24.33 14.52
N THR A 184 -15.01 24.38 15.33
CA THR A 184 -15.75 23.21 15.84
C THR A 184 -16.31 22.30 14.75
N ARG A 185 -16.40 22.79 13.50
CA ARG A 185 -16.95 22.05 12.35
C ARG A 185 -16.06 20.91 11.83
N ALA A 186 -14.75 20.96 12.08
CA ALA A 186 -13.81 19.93 11.64
C ALA A 186 -13.73 18.74 12.60
N ASP A 187 -13.85 19.01 13.91
CA ASP A 187 -13.75 17.99 14.96
C ASP A 187 -14.95 17.01 14.93
N ASP A 188 -16.15 17.50 14.59
CA ASP A 188 -17.36 16.67 14.51
C ASP A 188 -17.40 15.74 13.27
N ALA A 189 -16.68 16.11 12.19
CA ALA A 189 -16.63 15.32 10.96
C ALA A 189 -15.68 14.10 11.06
N MET A 190 -14.72 14.12 11.97
CA MET A 190 -13.72 13.05 12.14
C MET A 190 -14.24 11.87 12.99
N ALA A 191 -15.25 12.09 13.83
CA ALA A 191 -15.65 11.13 14.87
C ALA A 191 -16.18 9.77 14.34
N HIS A 192 -16.90 9.76 13.20
CA HIS A 192 -17.46 8.52 12.64
C HIS A 192 -16.40 7.65 11.93
N PRO A 193 -15.57 8.18 11.01
CA PRO A 193 -14.44 7.43 10.45
C PRO A 193 -13.49 6.88 11.51
N ASP A 194 -13.23 7.64 12.58
CA ASP A 194 -12.38 7.20 13.68
C ASP A 194 -13.01 6.05 14.49
N PHE A 195 -14.33 6.08 14.73
CA PHE A 195 -15.03 4.98 15.39
C PHE A 195 -14.95 3.67 14.58
N VAL A 196 -15.23 3.73 13.28
CA VAL A 196 -15.11 2.56 12.39
C VAL A 196 -13.67 2.04 12.35
N THR A 197 -12.68 2.95 12.37
CA THR A 197 -11.26 2.56 12.44
C THR A 197 -10.99 1.74 13.70
N LYS A 198 -11.43 2.20 14.88
CA LYS A 198 -11.24 1.47 16.15
C LYS A 198 -11.89 0.09 16.12
N GLN A 199 -13.11 -0.02 15.61
CA GLN A 199 -13.80 -1.31 15.51
C GLN A 199 -13.03 -2.31 14.62
N LYS A 200 -12.51 -1.84 13.48
CA LYS A 200 -11.70 -2.67 12.58
C LYS A 200 -10.36 -3.06 13.21
N VAL A 201 -9.72 -2.17 13.97
CA VAL A 201 -8.51 -2.49 14.73
C VAL A 201 -8.78 -3.59 15.76
N LEU A 202 -9.87 -3.49 16.52
CA LEU A 202 -10.25 -4.52 17.50
C LEU A 202 -10.48 -5.88 16.82
N LEU A 203 -11.21 -5.90 15.70
CA LEU A 203 -11.44 -7.13 14.94
C LEU A 203 -10.13 -7.76 14.45
N ASP A 204 -9.20 -6.96 13.94
CA ASP A 204 -7.89 -7.45 13.50
C ASP A 204 -7.07 -7.98 14.70
N LEU A 205 -7.11 -7.31 15.86
CA LEU A 205 -6.44 -7.78 17.08
C LEU A 205 -7.04 -9.06 17.66
N GLU A 206 -8.33 -9.32 17.44
CA GLU A 206 -9.01 -10.57 17.80
C GLU A 206 -8.68 -11.70 16.81
N THR A 207 -8.46 -11.36 15.53
CA THR A 207 -8.29 -12.33 14.44
C THR A 207 -6.84 -12.78 14.24
N TYR A 208 -5.88 -11.88 14.45
CA TYR A 208 -4.45 -12.13 14.20
C TYR A 208 -3.68 -12.31 15.52
N PRO A 209 -2.50 -12.97 15.48
CA PRO A 209 -1.67 -13.13 16.67
C PRO A 209 -1.34 -11.80 17.36
N ALA A 210 -1.19 -11.88 18.68
CA ALA A 210 -0.93 -10.74 19.54
C ALA A 210 0.36 -9.99 19.15
N LEU A 211 0.35 -8.67 19.36
CA LEU A 211 1.47 -7.78 19.03
C LEU A 211 2.54 -7.72 20.13
N ASP A 212 2.50 -8.62 21.12
CA ASP A 212 3.53 -8.71 22.13
C ASP A 212 4.85 -9.22 21.54
N HIS A 213 5.95 -8.89 22.21
CA HIS A 213 7.29 -9.17 21.69
C HIS A 213 7.53 -10.66 21.47
N ALA A 214 7.08 -11.53 22.38
CA ALA A 214 7.36 -12.96 22.29
C ALA A 214 6.65 -13.59 21.08
N THR A 215 5.39 -13.24 20.87
CA THR A 215 4.61 -13.71 19.72
C THR A 215 5.21 -13.22 18.40
N GLN A 216 5.46 -11.91 18.27
CA GLN A 216 5.98 -11.32 17.03
C GLN A 216 7.39 -11.85 16.69
N ASP A 217 8.26 -12.03 17.68
CA ASP A 217 9.61 -12.58 17.45
C ASP A 217 9.57 -14.04 17.01
N SER A 218 8.63 -14.83 17.55
CA SER A 218 8.40 -16.22 17.11
C SER A 218 7.96 -16.29 15.65
N ILE A 219 7.05 -15.42 15.23
CA ILE A 219 6.57 -15.31 13.84
C ILE A 219 7.74 -14.95 12.91
N VAL A 220 8.53 -13.93 13.27
CA VAL A 220 9.70 -13.50 12.49
C VAL A 220 10.72 -14.64 12.35
N ALA A 221 11.00 -15.36 13.43
CA ALA A 221 11.91 -16.51 13.39
C ALA A 221 11.38 -17.63 12.49
N ALA A 222 10.08 -17.93 12.56
CA ALA A 222 9.44 -18.91 11.68
C ALA A 222 9.46 -18.50 10.20
N TYR A 223 9.20 -17.22 9.91
CA TYR A 223 9.28 -16.66 8.56
C TYR A 223 10.69 -16.78 7.98
N ARG A 224 11.73 -16.46 8.76
CA ARG A 224 13.13 -16.62 8.33
C ARG A 224 13.52 -18.08 8.08
N ARG A 225 12.99 -19.02 8.87
CA ARG A 225 13.14 -20.47 8.62
C ARG A 225 12.43 -20.90 7.33
N LEU A 226 11.26 -20.33 7.03
CA LEU A 226 10.55 -20.56 5.78
C LEU A 226 11.36 -20.08 4.57
N ASP A 227 11.90 -18.86 4.59
CA ASP A 227 12.77 -18.34 3.52
C ASP A 227 13.96 -19.28 3.27
N TYR A 228 14.62 -19.73 4.34
CA TYR A 228 15.70 -20.72 4.23
C TYR A 228 15.24 -22.03 3.57
N ARG A 229 14.09 -22.58 3.98
CA ARG A 229 13.52 -23.81 3.41
C ARG A 229 13.15 -23.63 1.93
N MET A 230 12.62 -22.47 1.54
CA MET A 230 12.30 -22.15 0.14
C MET A 230 13.55 -22.08 -0.74
N ARG A 231 14.62 -21.46 -0.24
CA ARG A 231 15.94 -21.42 -0.90
C ARG A 231 16.54 -22.81 -1.04
N ALA A 232 16.54 -23.59 0.03
CA ALA A 232 17.07 -24.96 0.03
C ALA A 232 16.34 -25.87 -0.98
N GLN A 233 15.07 -25.58 -1.26
CA GLN A 233 14.26 -26.28 -2.26
C GLN A 233 14.43 -25.76 -3.70
N GLY A 234 15.30 -24.76 -3.93
CA GLY A 234 15.53 -24.16 -5.24
C GLY A 234 14.36 -23.32 -5.76
N LEU A 235 13.46 -22.84 -4.90
CA LEU A 235 12.27 -22.09 -5.37
C LEU A 235 12.61 -20.73 -5.95
N TYR A 236 13.76 -20.16 -5.61
CA TYR A 236 14.25 -18.93 -6.22
C TYR A 236 14.88 -19.18 -7.59
N ASP A 237 15.25 -20.41 -7.93
CA ASP A 237 15.89 -20.69 -9.21
C ASP A 237 14.87 -20.59 -10.34
N CYS A 238 15.16 -19.74 -11.32
CA CYS A 238 14.30 -19.51 -12.47
C CYS A 238 14.54 -20.56 -13.56
N ASN A 239 13.54 -21.41 -13.80
CA ASN A 239 13.54 -22.27 -14.98
C ASN A 239 13.18 -21.45 -16.23
N TYR A 240 14.19 -21.04 -17.01
CA TYR A 240 13.98 -20.25 -18.23
C TYR A 240 13.08 -20.93 -19.27
N TRP A 241 12.99 -22.26 -19.27
CA TRP A 241 12.07 -22.98 -20.16
C TRP A 241 10.62 -22.59 -19.92
N ALA A 242 10.25 -22.30 -18.67
CA ALA A 242 8.91 -21.79 -18.36
C ALA A 242 8.64 -20.50 -19.16
N TYR A 243 9.59 -19.57 -19.20
CA TYR A 243 9.45 -18.33 -19.99
C TYR A 243 9.53 -18.55 -21.50
N SER A 244 10.18 -19.61 -21.99
CA SER A 244 10.12 -19.99 -23.41
C SER A 244 8.69 -20.39 -23.81
N VAL A 245 7.98 -21.12 -22.95
CA VAL A 245 6.55 -21.44 -23.15
C VAL A 245 5.72 -20.17 -23.18
N GLU A 246 5.95 -19.24 -22.26
CA GLU A 246 5.22 -17.97 -22.24
C GLU A 246 5.51 -17.11 -23.48
N ALA A 247 6.78 -17.02 -23.88
CA ALA A 247 7.18 -16.33 -25.11
C ALA A 247 6.48 -16.91 -26.35
N SER A 248 6.32 -18.24 -26.42
CA SER A 248 5.56 -18.86 -27.51
C SER A 248 4.10 -18.41 -27.55
N ARG A 249 3.44 -18.29 -26.38
CA ARG A 249 2.06 -17.79 -26.28
C ARG A 249 1.97 -16.33 -26.72
N TYR A 250 2.94 -15.50 -26.31
CA TYR A 250 2.99 -14.09 -26.69
C TYR A 250 3.12 -13.94 -28.21
N CYS A 251 4.03 -14.69 -28.83
CA CYS A 251 4.21 -14.71 -30.28
C CYS A 251 2.94 -15.20 -31.00
N MET A 252 2.28 -16.25 -30.50
CA MET A 252 1.03 -16.76 -31.08
C MET A 252 -0.09 -15.73 -31.02
N LEU A 253 -0.29 -15.07 -29.87
CA LEU A 253 -1.32 -14.04 -29.71
C LEU A 253 -1.05 -12.83 -30.62
N PHE A 254 0.20 -12.40 -30.72
CA PHE A 254 0.58 -11.31 -31.60
C PHE A 254 0.44 -11.68 -33.09
N ALA A 255 0.84 -12.89 -33.48
CA ALA A 255 0.67 -13.38 -34.85
C ALA A 255 -0.81 -13.51 -35.22
N ALA A 256 -1.64 -14.03 -34.30
CA ALA A 256 -3.10 -14.10 -34.49
C ALA A 256 -3.72 -12.70 -34.64
N MET A 257 -3.25 -11.72 -33.85
CA MET A 257 -3.67 -10.33 -33.98
C MET A 257 -3.38 -9.79 -35.39
N LEU A 258 -2.17 -10.01 -35.92
CA LEU A 258 -1.80 -9.57 -37.27
C LEU A 258 -2.61 -10.30 -38.36
N LEU A 259 -2.85 -11.60 -38.19
CA LEU A 259 -3.66 -12.40 -39.12
C LEU A 259 -5.10 -11.88 -39.20
N PHE A 260 -5.76 -11.68 -38.06
CA PHE A 260 -7.11 -11.14 -38.02
C PHE A 260 -7.18 -9.70 -38.51
N LEU A 261 -6.13 -8.90 -38.28
CA LEU A 261 -6.02 -7.56 -38.83
C LEU A 261 -5.99 -7.60 -40.37
N HIS A 262 -5.20 -8.52 -40.94
CA HIS A 262 -5.10 -8.71 -42.39
C HIS A 262 -6.42 -9.17 -43.02
N TRP A 263 -7.17 -10.03 -42.33
CA TRP A 263 -8.51 -10.47 -42.77
C TRP A 263 -9.62 -9.43 -42.56
N GLY A 264 -9.32 -8.26 -41.99
CA GLY A 264 -10.32 -7.23 -41.69
C GLY A 264 -11.22 -7.56 -40.49
N CYS A 265 -10.90 -8.61 -39.72
CA CYS A 265 -11.60 -9.01 -38.50
C CYS A 265 -11.11 -8.19 -37.29
N TYR A 266 -11.38 -6.87 -37.30
CA TYR A 266 -10.79 -5.94 -36.34
C TYR A 266 -11.11 -6.24 -34.86
N VAL A 267 -12.31 -6.73 -34.55
CA VAL A 267 -12.67 -7.07 -33.15
C VAL A 267 -11.86 -8.27 -32.65
N ALA A 268 -11.76 -9.34 -33.44
CA ALA A 268 -10.94 -10.50 -33.08
C ALA A 268 -9.46 -10.13 -32.95
N SER A 269 -8.95 -9.30 -33.87
CA SER A 269 -7.61 -8.75 -33.79
C SER A 269 -7.38 -7.94 -32.49
N ALA A 270 -8.33 -7.09 -32.12
CA ALA A 270 -8.27 -6.31 -30.88
C ALA A 270 -8.27 -7.19 -29.63
N VAL A 271 -9.10 -8.24 -29.59
CA VAL A 271 -9.10 -9.22 -28.49
C VAL A 271 -7.74 -9.92 -28.38
N CYS A 272 -7.15 -10.35 -29.49
CA CYS A 272 -5.81 -10.94 -29.49
C CYS A 272 -4.74 -9.95 -28.99
N MET A 273 -4.83 -8.67 -29.35
CA MET A 273 -3.94 -7.62 -28.83
C MET A 273 -4.07 -7.45 -27.32
N GLY A 274 -5.30 -7.37 -26.81
CA GLY A 274 -5.54 -7.25 -25.38
C GLY A 274 -5.09 -8.48 -24.59
N ALA A 275 -5.33 -9.68 -25.12
CA ALA A 275 -4.86 -10.93 -24.54
C ALA A 275 -3.32 -11.02 -24.55
N PHE A 276 -2.68 -10.54 -25.62
CA PHE A 276 -1.22 -10.41 -25.70
C PHE A 276 -0.69 -9.51 -24.57
N TRP A 277 -1.25 -8.30 -24.40
CA TRP A 277 -0.88 -7.39 -23.31
C TRP A 277 -1.13 -7.96 -21.92
N HIS A 278 -2.28 -8.60 -21.70
CA HIS A 278 -2.59 -9.29 -20.44
C HIS A 278 -1.47 -10.26 -20.08
N GLN A 279 -1.12 -11.16 -21.02
CA GLN A 279 -0.21 -12.27 -20.76
C GLN A 279 1.25 -11.83 -20.60
N MET A 280 1.70 -10.84 -21.36
CA MET A 280 3.08 -10.34 -21.29
C MET A 280 3.32 -9.45 -20.05
N SER A 281 2.29 -8.78 -19.51
CA SER A 281 2.42 -7.95 -18.31
C SER A 281 2.94 -8.72 -17.11
N PHE A 282 2.63 -10.02 -17.01
CA PHE A 282 3.18 -10.89 -15.98
C PHE A 282 4.70 -11.07 -16.09
N ALA A 283 5.24 -11.21 -17.30
CA ALA A 283 6.69 -11.29 -17.48
C ALA A 283 7.38 -9.95 -17.18
N ALA A 284 6.75 -8.82 -17.53
CA ALA A 284 7.24 -7.50 -17.13
C ALA A 284 7.26 -7.32 -15.60
N HIS A 285 6.21 -7.80 -14.92
CA HIS A 285 6.11 -7.80 -13.45
C HIS A 285 7.26 -8.59 -12.81
N ASP A 286 7.49 -9.83 -13.26
CA ASP A 286 8.57 -10.70 -12.74
C ASP A 286 9.96 -10.07 -12.96
N ALA A 287 10.18 -9.49 -14.14
CA ALA A 287 11.40 -8.78 -14.47
C ALA A 287 11.57 -7.51 -13.61
N GLY A 288 10.47 -6.81 -13.34
CA GLY A 288 10.44 -5.65 -12.46
C GLY A 288 10.92 -5.94 -11.04
N HIS A 289 10.58 -7.13 -10.52
CA HIS A 289 11.05 -7.67 -9.23
C HIS A 289 12.40 -8.36 -9.26
N ILE A 290 13.06 -8.41 -10.41
CA ILE A 290 14.37 -9.06 -10.56
C ILE A 290 14.26 -10.56 -10.24
N GLY A 291 13.14 -11.16 -10.62
CA GLY A 291 12.80 -12.58 -10.40
C GLY A 291 13.19 -13.50 -11.54
N ILE A 292 13.64 -12.98 -12.70
CA ILE A 292 13.93 -13.79 -13.89
C ILE A 292 15.40 -14.20 -13.90
N THR A 293 16.33 -13.26 -14.07
CA THR A 293 17.78 -13.54 -14.08
C THR A 293 18.46 -13.17 -12.78
N HIS A 294 17.74 -12.51 -11.87
CA HIS A 294 18.27 -11.94 -10.63
C HIS A 294 19.34 -10.86 -10.80
N ARG A 295 19.56 -10.39 -12.04
CA ARG A 295 20.49 -9.31 -12.38
C ARG A 295 19.72 -8.03 -12.64
N PHE A 296 20.00 -7.00 -11.84
CA PHE A 296 19.26 -5.73 -11.87
C PHE A 296 19.13 -5.13 -13.28
N HIS A 297 20.24 -5.04 -14.03
CA HIS A 297 20.22 -4.45 -15.38
C HIS A 297 19.57 -5.35 -16.40
N THR A 298 19.86 -6.65 -16.39
CA THR A 298 19.28 -7.60 -17.35
C THR A 298 17.76 -7.67 -17.20
N ASP A 299 17.27 -7.83 -15.97
CA ASP A 299 15.83 -7.88 -15.71
C ASP A 299 15.16 -6.52 -15.91
N SER A 300 15.82 -5.40 -15.57
CA SER A 300 15.25 -4.07 -15.86
C SER A 300 15.15 -3.81 -17.37
N VAL A 301 16.15 -4.16 -18.17
CA VAL A 301 16.10 -4.00 -19.64
C VAL A 301 15.05 -4.91 -20.25
N LEU A 302 14.98 -6.17 -19.83
CA LEU A 302 13.97 -7.11 -20.27
C LEU A 302 12.57 -6.59 -19.95
N GLY A 303 12.35 -6.12 -18.72
CA GLY A 303 11.09 -5.53 -18.29
C GLY A 303 10.75 -4.25 -19.06
N ILE A 304 11.71 -3.38 -19.36
CA ILE A 304 11.48 -2.15 -20.15
C ILE A 304 11.12 -2.52 -21.59
N PHE A 305 11.76 -3.53 -22.19
CA PHE A 305 11.40 -3.96 -23.54
C PHE A 305 9.97 -4.51 -23.59
N ILE A 306 9.59 -5.33 -22.62
CA ILE A 306 8.23 -5.89 -22.53
C ILE A 306 7.22 -4.78 -22.21
N ALA A 307 7.43 -4.00 -21.15
CA ALA A 307 6.48 -3.00 -20.70
C ALA A 307 6.39 -1.79 -21.64
N ASP A 308 7.51 -1.18 -22.02
CA ASP A 308 7.53 0.07 -22.77
C ASP A 308 7.40 -0.15 -24.28
N PHE A 309 8.26 -0.98 -24.89
CA PHE A 309 8.28 -1.15 -26.36
C PHE A 309 7.05 -1.91 -26.86
N MET A 310 6.65 -2.96 -26.15
CA MET A 310 5.56 -3.84 -26.57
C MET A 310 4.23 -3.50 -25.85
N GLY A 311 4.29 -2.98 -24.63
CA GLY A 311 3.12 -2.69 -23.79
C GLY A 311 2.76 -1.21 -23.65
N GLY A 312 3.61 -0.26 -24.05
CA GLY A 312 3.35 1.17 -23.87
C GLY A 312 3.26 1.63 -22.41
N LEU A 313 3.73 0.86 -21.44
CA LEU A 313 3.71 1.18 -20.01
C LEU A 313 5.15 1.33 -19.49
N SER A 314 5.38 2.32 -18.63
CA SER A 314 6.70 2.57 -18.03
C SER A 314 6.97 1.55 -16.92
N LEU A 315 7.98 0.70 -17.12
CA LEU A 315 8.46 -0.20 -16.06
C LEU A 315 9.00 0.62 -14.87
N GLY A 316 9.66 1.75 -15.13
CA GLY A 316 10.21 2.62 -14.11
C GLY A 316 9.15 3.22 -13.20
N TRP A 317 8.05 3.72 -13.77
CA TRP A 317 6.88 4.18 -13.01
C TRP A 317 6.34 3.05 -12.14
N TRP A 318 6.11 1.89 -12.74
CA TRP A 318 5.56 0.74 -12.04
C TRP A 318 6.47 0.30 -10.89
N LYS A 319 7.80 0.21 -11.10
CA LYS A 319 8.75 -0.12 -10.03
C LYS A 319 8.73 0.92 -8.90
N LYS A 320 8.58 2.20 -9.24
CA LYS A 320 8.54 3.28 -8.23
C LYS A 320 7.29 3.19 -7.36
N SER A 321 6.11 2.98 -7.94
CA SER A 321 4.86 2.85 -7.16
C SER A 321 4.78 1.50 -6.44
N HIS A 322 5.03 0.41 -7.17
CA HIS A 322 4.85 -0.95 -6.67
C HIS A 322 5.81 -1.27 -5.52
N ASN A 323 7.05 -0.79 -5.54
CA ASN A 323 7.95 -0.99 -4.39
C ASN A 323 7.43 -0.30 -3.11
N ILE A 324 6.67 0.79 -3.23
CA ILE A 324 6.02 1.41 -2.06
C ILE A 324 4.86 0.54 -1.60
N HIS A 325 4.04 0.06 -2.54
CA HIS A 325 2.97 -0.89 -2.26
C HIS A 325 3.47 -2.13 -1.50
N HIS A 326 4.67 -2.67 -1.81
CA HIS A 326 5.29 -3.79 -1.05
C HIS A 326 5.70 -3.44 0.39
N ILE A 327 5.97 -2.17 0.71
CA ILE A 327 6.43 -1.75 2.05
C ILE A 327 5.24 -1.37 2.94
N VAL A 328 4.22 -0.74 2.35
CA VAL A 328 3.07 -0.16 3.05
C VAL A 328 1.74 -0.69 2.53
N THR A 329 1.71 -1.96 2.11
CA THR A 329 0.56 -2.62 1.47
C THR A 329 -0.77 -2.28 2.12
N ASN A 330 -1.71 -1.84 1.29
CA ASN A 330 -3.09 -1.51 1.63
C ASN A 330 -3.25 -0.35 2.63
N SER A 331 -2.21 0.45 2.86
CA SER A 331 -2.27 1.66 3.70
C SER A 331 -2.93 2.83 2.94
N PRO A 332 -4.06 3.38 3.41
CA PRO A 332 -4.76 4.46 2.71
C PRO A 332 -3.93 5.74 2.47
N GLU A 333 -2.98 6.05 3.37
CA GLU A 333 -2.14 7.26 3.33
C GLU A 333 -0.85 7.11 2.53
N HIS A 334 -0.41 5.86 2.35
CA HIS A 334 0.97 5.57 1.99
C HIS A 334 1.09 4.72 0.74
N ASP A 335 0.09 3.89 0.45
CA ASP A 335 0.10 2.98 -0.68
C ASP A 335 -0.57 3.60 -1.92
N PRO A 336 0.20 3.96 -2.96
CA PRO A 336 -0.36 4.56 -4.16
C PRO A 336 -1.33 3.65 -4.93
N ASP A 337 -1.29 2.34 -4.67
CA ASP A 337 -2.10 1.34 -5.37
C ASP A 337 -3.51 1.21 -4.76
N VAL A 338 -3.87 2.01 -3.75
CA VAL A 338 -5.23 2.12 -3.20
C VAL A 338 -5.79 3.55 -3.17
N GLU A 339 -5.02 4.52 -3.66
CA GLU A 339 -5.34 5.95 -3.63
C GLU A 339 -6.14 6.42 -4.88
N TYR A 340 -7.38 5.94 -5.01
CA TYR A 340 -8.22 6.12 -6.21
C TYR A 340 -9.22 7.27 -6.17
N LEU A 341 -9.19 8.13 -5.14
CA LEU A 341 -10.07 9.31 -5.11
C LEU A 341 -9.81 10.22 -6.34
N PRO A 342 -10.87 10.79 -6.95
CA PRO A 342 -12.27 10.79 -6.47
C PRO A 342 -13.12 9.58 -6.89
N PHE A 343 -12.58 8.61 -7.65
CA PHE A 343 -13.40 7.58 -8.30
C PHE A 343 -13.79 6.41 -7.39
N LEU A 344 -12.87 5.93 -6.56
CA LEU A 344 -13.08 4.83 -5.62
C LEU A 344 -12.50 5.17 -4.25
N ALA A 345 -13.15 4.71 -3.20
CA ALA A 345 -12.67 4.75 -1.82
C ALA A 345 -12.61 3.33 -1.27
N VAL A 346 -11.40 2.77 -1.22
CA VAL A 346 -11.14 1.40 -0.72
C VAL A 346 -11.25 1.33 0.81
N SER A 347 -11.00 2.46 1.49
CA SER A 347 -11.14 2.58 2.93
C SER A 347 -12.08 3.71 3.33
N HIS A 348 -12.82 3.50 4.41
CA HIS A 348 -13.62 4.51 5.08
C HIS A 348 -12.82 5.75 5.54
N ARG A 349 -11.49 5.62 5.72
CA ARG A 349 -10.61 6.74 6.08
C ARG A 349 -10.58 7.84 5.02
N PHE A 350 -10.81 7.49 3.74
CA PHE A 350 -10.92 8.48 2.67
C PHE A 350 -12.09 9.45 2.85
N LEU A 351 -13.14 9.07 3.61
CA LEU A 351 -14.33 9.90 3.85
C LEU A 351 -14.04 11.12 4.73
N ALA A 352 -12.96 11.07 5.52
CA ALA A 352 -12.48 12.18 6.34
C ALA A 352 -11.58 13.16 5.56
N GLY A 353 -11.20 12.82 4.33
CA GLY A 353 -10.09 13.47 3.64
C GLY A 353 -8.74 13.03 4.20
N LEU A 354 -7.77 12.78 3.31
CA LEU A 354 -6.51 12.15 3.70
C LEU A 354 -5.35 12.70 2.90
N ARG A 355 -4.17 12.86 3.51
CA ARG A 355 -2.96 13.25 2.79
C ARG A 355 -2.27 12.01 2.23
N SER A 356 -2.15 11.95 0.91
CA SER A 356 -1.29 10.96 0.26
C SER A 356 0.17 11.36 0.49
N THR A 357 0.92 10.49 1.14
CA THR A 357 2.37 10.65 1.30
C THR A 357 3.13 10.29 0.02
N TYR A 358 2.56 9.45 -0.85
CA TYR A 358 3.16 9.09 -2.14
C TYR A 358 2.99 10.19 -3.20
N TYR A 359 1.80 10.78 -3.35
CA TYR A 359 1.60 11.89 -4.29
C TYR A 359 1.87 13.26 -3.66
N ASN A 360 2.08 13.31 -2.35
CA ASN A 360 2.25 14.56 -1.58
C ASN A 360 1.10 15.55 -1.80
N ARG A 361 -0.14 15.05 -1.78
CA ARG A 361 -1.35 15.85 -2.00
C ARG A 361 -2.45 15.46 -1.03
N MET A 362 -3.32 16.41 -0.71
CA MET A 362 -4.57 16.12 -0.01
C MET A 362 -5.57 15.49 -0.98
N MET A 363 -6.12 14.34 -0.61
CA MET A 363 -7.23 13.68 -1.29
C MET A 363 -8.51 14.07 -0.55
N HIS A 364 -9.17 15.11 -1.06
CA HIS A 364 -10.39 15.62 -0.46
C HIS A 364 -11.59 14.75 -0.79
N TYR A 365 -12.46 14.53 0.19
CA TYR A 365 -13.77 13.91 -0.03
C TYR A 365 -14.82 14.96 -0.45
N ASP A 366 -14.55 15.58 -1.60
CA ASP A 366 -15.36 16.65 -2.18
C ASP A 366 -16.66 16.14 -2.83
N ALA A 367 -17.43 17.03 -3.46
CA ALA A 367 -18.71 16.69 -4.07
C ALA A 367 -18.58 15.64 -5.20
N VAL A 368 -17.47 15.65 -5.95
CA VAL A 368 -17.21 14.68 -7.01
C VAL A 368 -16.92 13.32 -6.40
N ALA A 369 -16.06 13.28 -5.39
CA ALA A 369 -15.77 12.06 -4.63
C ALA A 369 -17.03 11.48 -3.99
N GLN A 370 -17.87 12.32 -3.37
CA GLN A 370 -19.14 11.90 -2.78
C GLN A 370 -20.09 11.29 -3.80
N PHE A 371 -20.17 11.88 -5.00
CA PHE A 371 -20.98 11.33 -6.08
C PHE A 371 -20.43 9.99 -6.58
N CYS A 372 -19.14 9.90 -6.89
CA CYS A 372 -18.52 8.68 -7.41
C CYS A 372 -18.54 7.53 -6.39
N VAL A 373 -18.16 7.79 -5.14
CA VAL A 373 -18.11 6.79 -4.06
C VAL A 373 -19.51 6.27 -3.71
N LYS A 374 -20.59 7.02 -3.95
CA LYS A 374 -21.96 6.50 -3.81
C LYS A 374 -22.24 5.34 -4.78
N PHE A 375 -21.64 5.35 -5.97
CA PHE A 375 -21.89 4.38 -7.03
C PHE A 375 -20.71 3.41 -7.27
N GLN A 376 -19.65 3.48 -6.45
CA GLN A 376 -18.41 2.72 -6.68
C GLN A 376 -18.60 1.20 -6.82
N LYS A 377 -19.58 0.62 -6.11
CA LYS A 377 -19.95 -0.79 -6.23
C LYS A 377 -20.30 -1.17 -7.67
N TYR A 378 -20.97 -0.28 -8.39
CA TYR A 378 -21.41 -0.49 -9.77
C TYR A 378 -20.38 -0.01 -10.80
N SER A 379 -19.63 1.06 -10.48
CA SER A 379 -18.62 1.60 -11.38
C SER A 379 -17.28 0.86 -11.34
N TYR A 380 -17.06 -0.05 -10.39
CA TYR A 380 -15.83 -0.84 -10.23
C TYR A 380 -15.33 -1.47 -11.55
N TYR A 381 -16.11 -2.37 -12.18
CA TYR A 381 -15.68 -3.00 -13.43
C TYR A 381 -15.57 -2.03 -14.61
N PRO A 382 -16.53 -1.09 -14.85
CA PRO A 382 -16.37 -0.07 -15.88
C PRO A 382 -15.11 0.78 -15.74
N LEU A 383 -14.74 1.18 -14.51
CA LEU A 383 -13.52 1.95 -14.26
C LEU A 383 -12.27 1.13 -14.52
N LEU A 384 -12.23 -0.13 -14.07
CA LEU A 384 -11.11 -1.03 -14.34
C LEU A 384 -10.98 -1.35 -15.83
N ALA A 385 -12.08 -1.36 -16.60
CA ALA A 385 -12.02 -1.55 -18.05
C ALA A 385 -11.28 -0.40 -18.75
N LEU A 386 -11.27 0.78 -18.14
CA LEU A 386 -10.53 1.96 -18.58
C LEU A 386 -9.16 2.11 -17.88
N GLY A 387 -8.83 1.23 -16.94
CA GLY A 387 -7.64 1.34 -16.08
C GLY A 387 -6.34 1.53 -16.86
N ARG A 388 -6.19 0.83 -18.00
CA ARG A 388 -5.00 0.90 -18.85
C ARG A 388 -4.72 2.32 -19.39
N PHE A 389 -5.76 3.11 -19.67
CA PHE A 389 -5.58 4.50 -20.10
C PHE A 389 -4.97 5.36 -18.98
N ASN A 390 -5.36 5.12 -17.73
CA ASN A 390 -4.74 5.77 -16.59
C ASN A 390 -3.28 5.31 -16.41
N LEU A 391 -2.96 4.05 -16.71
CA LEU A 391 -1.58 3.56 -16.67
C LEU A 391 -0.69 4.24 -17.73
N TYR A 392 -1.20 4.55 -18.93
CA TYR A 392 -0.46 5.37 -19.90
C TYR A 392 -0.20 6.77 -19.38
N ARG A 393 -1.23 7.42 -18.80
CA ARG A 393 -1.10 8.75 -18.21
C ARG A 393 0.01 8.77 -17.14
N LEU A 394 -0.01 7.79 -16.22
CA LEU A 394 0.98 7.65 -15.16
C LEU A 394 2.40 7.36 -15.69
N SER A 395 2.49 6.55 -16.75
CA SER A 395 3.77 6.26 -17.42
C SER A 395 4.39 7.53 -18.00
N TRP A 396 3.61 8.32 -18.74
CA TRP A 396 4.08 9.59 -19.30
C TRP A 396 4.35 10.64 -18.22
N GLU A 397 3.51 10.72 -17.18
CA GLU A 397 3.71 11.60 -16.03
C GLU A 397 5.07 11.34 -15.38
N TYR A 398 5.41 10.08 -15.12
CA TYR A 398 6.70 9.69 -14.55
C TYR A 398 7.89 10.09 -15.44
N LEU A 399 7.80 9.81 -16.75
CA LEU A 399 8.89 10.07 -17.70
C LEU A 399 9.10 11.56 -17.97
N LEU A 400 8.02 12.35 -18.02
CA LEU A 400 8.06 13.77 -18.37
C LEU A 400 8.28 14.68 -17.17
N MET A 401 7.71 14.36 -16.00
CA MET A 401 7.85 15.20 -14.79
C MET A 401 9.14 14.93 -14.01
N GLY A 402 10.12 14.26 -14.63
CA GLY A 402 11.46 14.08 -14.06
C GLY A 402 11.48 13.25 -12.78
N GLN A 403 10.52 12.32 -12.63
CA GLN A 403 10.36 11.46 -11.45
C GLN A 403 11.31 10.25 -11.45
N ALA A 404 11.95 9.96 -12.58
CA ALA A 404 12.90 8.86 -12.73
C ALA A 404 14.24 9.13 -12.02
N PRO A 405 14.96 8.09 -11.57
CA PRO A 405 16.28 8.23 -10.97
C PRO A 405 17.24 9.00 -11.89
N ARG A 406 17.92 10.01 -11.35
CA ARG A 406 18.93 10.82 -12.08
C ARG A 406 20.37 10.38 -11.80
N LYS A 407 20.56 9.59 -10.75
CA LYS A 407 21.86 9.08 -10.30
C LYS A 407 21.76 7.57 -10.05
N GLY A 408 22.92 6.96 -9.78
CA GLY A 408 22.99 5.54 -9.46
C GLY A 408 22.83 4.66 -10.69
N PRO A 409 22.67 3.34 -10.53
CA PRO A 409 22.70 2.39 -11.65
C PRO A 409 21.56 2.63 -12.66
N ALA A 410 20.41 3.13 -12.22
CA ALA A 410 19.20 3.25 -13.05
C ALA A 410 19.10 4.57 -13.86
N TRP A 411 20.11 5.45 -13.81
CA TRP A 411 20.01 6.81 -14.36
C TRP A 411 19.61 6.87 -15.85
N TRP A 412 20.03 5.88 -16.63
CA TRP A 412 19.82 5.83 -18.08
C TRP A 412 18.52 5.12 -18.47
N HIS A 413 17.84 4.44 -17.53
CA HIS A 413 16.61 3.69 -17.83
C HIS A 413 15.52 4.60 -18.40
N ARG A 414 15.41 5.84 -17.90
CA ARG A 414 14.44 6.84 -18.41
C ARG A 414 14.57 7.06 -19.92
N HIS A 415 15.79 7.09 -20.45
CA HIS A 415 16.02 7.32 -21.88
C HIS A 415 15.61 6.10 -22.71
N LEU A 416 15.86 4.90 -22.20
CA LEU A 416 15.42 3.66 -22.83
C LEU A 416 13.89 3.55 -22.82
N GLU A 417 13.24 3.88 -21.69
CA GLU A 417 11.77 3.92 -21.57
C GLU A 417 11.16 4.93 -22.53
N LEU A 418 11.71 6.15 -22.63
CA LEU A 418 11.25 7.15 -23.62
C LEU A 418 11.35 6.63 -25.06
N ALA A 419 12.46 5.98 -25.42
CA ALA A 419 12.61 5.35 -26.73
C ALA A 419 11.57 4.25 -26.94
N GLY A 420 11.31 3.43 -25.92
CA GLY A 420 10.29 2.38 -25.94
C GLY A 420 8.88 2.94 -26.11
N GLN A 421 8.52 4.01 -25.42
CA GLN A 421 7.23 4.68 -25.55
C GLN A 421 7.03 5.26 -26.96
N VAL A 422 8.03 5.95 -27.50
CA VAL A 422 7.96 6.46 -28.87
C VAL A 422 7.79 5.31 -29.86
N PHE A 423 8.59 4.25 -29.71
CA PHE A 423 8.49 3.05 -30.53
C PHE A 423 7.08 2.44 -30.46
N PHE A 424 6.53 2.29 -29.25
CA PHE A 424 5.19 1.75 -29.02
C PHE A 424 4.12 2.52 -29.78
N TRP A 425 4.06 3.84 -29.60
CA TRP A 425 3.06 4.66 -30.29
C TRP A 425 3.27 4.72 -31.81
N CYS A 426 4.50 4.56 -32.29
CA CYS A 426 4.78 4.41 -33.72
C CYS A 426 4.22 3.09 -34.28
N TRP A 427 4.49 1.93 -33.67
CA TRP A 427 4.02 0.66 -34.24
C TRP A 427 2.53 0.43 -33.93
N TYR A 428 2.09 0.67 -32.71
CA TYR A 428 0.70 0.44 -32.29
C TYR A 428 -0.23 1.55 -32.78
N GLY A 429 0.05 2.81 -32.39
CA GLY A 429 -0.83 3.94 -32.68
C GLY A 429 -0.83 4.29 -34.17
N TYR A 430 0.34 4.49 -34.75
CA TYR A 430 0.45 4.83 -36.17
C TYR A 430 0.35 3.60 -37.09
N GLY A 431 1.13 2.55 -36.84
CA GLY A 431 1.16 1.35 -37.67
C GLY A 431 -0.16 0.56 -37.66
N ILE A 432 -0.53 0.00 -36.51
CA ILE A 432 -1.71 -0.86 -36.38
C ILE A 432 -3.01 -0.05 -36.47
N VAL A 433 -3.16 0.99 -35.65
CA VAL A 433 -4.45 1.69 -35.56
C VAL A 433 -4.66 2.63 -36.74
N TYR A 434 -3.76 3.59 -36.98
CA TYR A 434 -3.99 4.61 -38.00
C TYR A 434 -3.83 4.09 -39.44
N LYS A 435 -2.73 3.38 -39.74
CA LYS A 435 -2.39 2.95 -41.10
C LYS A 435 -3.13 1.69 -41.55
N SER A 436 -3.32 0.70 -40.68
CA SER A 436 -3.92 -0.58 -41.07
C SER A 436 -5.45 -0.63 -40.99
N ILE A 437 -6.09 0.24 -40.20
CA ILE A 437 -7.57 0.26 -40.07
C ILE A 437 -8.13 1.47 -40.82
N PRO A 438 -8.95 1.28 -41.88
CA PRO A 438 -9.36 2.37 -42.78
C PRO A 438 -10.43 3.30 -42.18
N SER A 439 -11.33 2.79 -41.34
CA SER A 439 -12.48 3.56 -40.83
C SER A 439 -12.22 4.12 -39.42
N ASN A 440 -12.67 5.35 -39.17
CA ASN A 440 -12.54 5.98 -37.85
C ASN A 440 -13.30 5.22 -36.75
N MET A 441 -14.49 4.69 -37.05
CA MET A 441 -15.22 3.84 -36.11
C MET A 441 -14.52 2.51 -35.86
N GLY A 442 -13.93 1.89 -36.89
CA GLY A 442 -13.14 0.67 -36.71
C GLY A 442 -11.93 0.88 -35.80
N ARG A 443 -11.24 2.02 -35.96
CA ARG A 443 -10.13 2.44 -35.09
C ARG A 443 -10.58 2.57 -33.63
N LEU A 444 -11.69 3.28 -33.40
CA LEU A 444 -12.27 3.46 -32.06
C LEU A 444 -12.62 2.11 -31.43
N VAL A 445 -13.34 1.25 -32.16
CA VAL A 445 -13.73 -0.09 -31.68
C VAL A 445 -12.49 -0.93 -31.35
N PHE A 446 -11.48 -0.94 -32.22
CA PHE A 446 -10.25 -1.68 -31.97
C PHE A 446 -9.54 -1.22 -30.69
N VAL A 447 -9.40 0.10 -30.50
CA VAL A 447 -8.78 0.68 -29.30
C VAL A 447 -9.58 0.29 -28.05
N ILE A 448 -10.90 0.49 -28.05
CA ILE A 448 -11.71 0.17 -26.86
C ILE A 448 -11.67 -1.34 -26.56
N VAL A 449 -11.89 -2.21 -27.55
CA VAL A 449 -11.93 -3.67 -27.33
C VAL A 449 -10.58 -4.19 -26.85
N SER A 450 -9.47 -3.75 -27.46
CA SER A 450 -8.13 -4.20 -27.05
C SER A 450 -7.79 -3.80 -25.60
N HIS A 451 -8.28 -2.64 -25.15
CA HIS A 451 -8.03 -2.16 -23.79
C HIS A 451 -8.96 -2.81 -22.76
N VAL A 452 -10.25 -2.98 -23.10
CA VAL A 452 -11.23 -3.67 -22.25
C VAL A 452 -10.87 -5.14 -22.07
N THR A 453 -10.28 -5.79 -23.08
CA THR A 453 -9.85 -7.20 -22.99
C THR A 453 -8.80 -7.42 -21.88
N VAL A 454 -8.07 -6.38 -21.48
CA VAL A 454 -7.10 -6.42 -20.36
C VAL A 454 -7.78 -6.32 -18.98
N LEU A 455 -9.09 -6.05 -18.91
CA LEU A 455 -9.85 -5.93 -17.66
C LEU A 455 -9.55 -7.04 -16.63
N PRO A 456 -9.49 -8.34 -17.00
CA PRO A 456 -9.22 -9.38 -16.02
C PRO A 456 -7.86 -9.23 -15.31
N LEU A 457 -6.85 -8.64 -15.95
CA LEU A 457 -5.58 -8.30 -15.32
C LEU A 457 -5.78 -7.24 -14.23
N HIS A 458 -6.49 -6.15 -14.54
CA HIS A 458 -6.73 -5.08 -13.57
C HIS A 458 -7.56 -5.57 -12.38
N VAL A 459 -8.59 -6.40 -12.65
CA VAL A 459 -9.40 -7.03 -11.59
C VAL A 459 -8.53 -7.85 -10.68
N GLN A 460 -7.61 -8.66 -11.18
CA GLN A 460 -6.76 -9.52 -10.33
C GLN A 460 -5.82 -8.72 -9.40
N ILE A 461 -5.31 -7.57 -9.87
CA ILE A 461 -4.48 -6.69 -9.05
C ILE A 461 -5.28 -6.14 -7.87
N THR A 462 -6.49 -5.63 -8.12
CA THR A 462 -7.34 -5.05 -7.07
C THR A 462 -7.99 -6.11 -6.19
N LEU A 463 -8.27 -7.28 -6.77
CA LEU A 463 -8.93 -8.40 -6.12
C LEU A 463 -8.19 -8.80 -4.84
N SER A 464 -6.88 -8.90 -4.89
CA SER A 464 -6.07 -9.43 -3.79
C SER A 464 -5.92 -8.48 -2.58
N HIS A 465 -6.37 -7.23 -2.69
CA HIS A 465 -6.12 -6.20 -1.66
C HIS A 465 -7.38 -5.45 -1.22
N PHE A 466 -8.32 -5.14 -2.12
CA PHE A 466 -9.40 -4.19 -1.82
C PHE A 466 -10.39 -4.68 -0.75
N ALA A 467 -10.49 -6.00 -0.55
CA ALA A 467 -11.30 -6.59 0.50
C ALA A 467 -10.53 -6.80 1.82
N MET A 468 -9.21 -6.63 1.80
CA MET A 468 -8.33 -6.92 2.92
C MET A 468 -8.21 -5.73 3.86
N SER A 469 -7.60 -5.95 5.01
CA SER A 469 -7.54 -4.91 6.04
C SER A 469 -6.71 -3.71 5.58
N THR A 470 -7.24 -2.51 5.83
CA THR A 470 -6.61 -1.21 5.54
C THR A 470 -6.22 -0.46 6.82
N VAL A 471 -6.39 -1.09 8.00
CA VAL A 471 -6.02 -0.46 9.28
C VAL A 471 -4.55 -0.70 9.59
N ASP A 472 -3.95 0.27 10.27
CA ASP A 472 -2.60 0.17 10.81
C ASP A 472 -2.67 -0.35 12.25
N LEU A 473 -2.02 -1.49 12.52
CA LEU A 473 -1.91 -2.06 13.87
C LEU A 473 -0.72 -1.47 14.65
N GLY A 474 0.04 -0.58 14.02
CA GLY A 474 1.19 0.09 14.60
C GLY A 474 2.52 -0.56 14.22
N PRO A 475 3.64 0.09 14.58
CA PRO A 475 4.96 -0.26 14.08
C PRO A 475 5.53 -1.59 14.61
N GLN A 476 4.88 -2.19 15.61
CA GLN A 476 5.30 -3.45 16.24
C GLN A 476 4.76 -4.69 15.52
N GLU A 477 3.78 -4.55 14.62
CA GLU A 477 3.36 -5.65 13.75
C GLU A 477 4.51 -6.05 12.83
N CYS A 478 4.89 -7.33 12.86
CA CYS A 478 5.99 -7.82 12.03
C CYS A 478 5.60 -7.90 10.55
N PHE A 479 6.62 -7.78 9.68
CA PHE A 479 6.46 -7.83 8.22
C PHE A 479 5.57 -8.99 7.72
N PRO A 480 5.82 -10.27 8.07
CA PRO A 480 5.02 -11.37 7.52
C PRO A 480 3.55 -11.33 7.94
N GLN A 481 3.25 -10.95 9.19
CA GLN A 481 1.86 -10.81 9.64
C GLN A 481 1.14 -9.69 8.90
N LYS A 482 1.79 -8.54 8.73
CA LYS A 482 1.24 -7.41 7.96
C LYS A 482 0.93 -7.80 6.52
N MET A 483 1.84 -8.49 5.84
CA MET A 483 1.62 -8.93 4.45
C MET A 483 0.45 -9.91 4.32
N LEU A 484 0.32 -10.85 5.26
CA LEU A 484 -0.79 -11.81 5.31
C LEU A 484 -2.14 -11.15 5.63
N ARG A 485 -2.15 -10.13 6.49
CA ARG A 485 -3.37 -9.41 6.88
C ARG A 485 -3.92 -8.49 5.79
N THR A 486 -3.02 -7.93 4.98
CA THR A 486 -3.33 -6.91 3.96
C THR A 486 -3.48 -7.48 2.54
N THR A 487 -3.33 -8.81 2.39
CA THR A 487 -3.33 -9.50 1.09
C THR A 487 -4.09 -10.83 1.17
N MET A 488 -4.79 -11.18 0.09
CA MET A 488 -5.39 -12.51 -0.08
C MET A 488 -4.96 -13.18 -1.38
N ASP A 489 -5.03 -14.50 -1.38
CA ASP A 489 -4.83 -15.33 -2.57
C ASP A 489 -6.16 -15.79 -3.16
N ILE A 490 -6.10 -16.16 -4.43
CA ILE A 490 -7.24 -16.70 -5.18
C ILE A 490 -7.01 -18.16 -5.49
N ASP A 491 -7.90 -19.02 -4.99
CA ASP A 491 -7.89 -20.43 -5.33
C ASP A 491 -8.44 -20.63 -6.75
N CYS A 492 -7.61 -21.25 -7.58
CA CYS A 492 -7.99 -21.63 -8.93
C CYS A 492 -7.31 -22.94 -9.34
N PRO A 493 -7.97 -23.75 -10.19
CA PRO A 493 -7.37 -24.93 -10.80
C PRO A 493 -6.06 -24.60 -11.53
N ARG A 494 -5.09 -25.51 -11.45
CA ARG A 494 -3.75 -25.35 -12.04
C ARG A 494 -3.76 -25.01 -13.54
N TRP A 495 -4.75 -25.47 -14.30
CA TRP A 495 -4.86 -25.18 -15.73
C TRP A 495 -5.19 -23.71 -16.03
N LEU A 496 -5.65 -22.93 -15.04
CA LEU A 496 -5.84 -21.48 -15.14
C LEU A 496 -4.60 -20.67 -14.75
N ASP A 497 -3.48 -21.32 -14.38
CA ASP A 497 -2.26 -20.62 -13.96
C ASP A 497 -1.73 -19.68 -15.06
N PHE A 498 -1.85 -20.06 -16.33
CA PHE A 498 -1.45 -19.17 -17.43
C PHE A 498 -2.36 -17.94 -17.52
N PHE A 499 -3.66 -18.08 -17.24
CA PHE A 499 -4.63 -16.99 -17.31
C PHE A 499 -4.39 -15.97 -16.20
N HIS A 500 -4.13 -16.44 -14.97
CA HIS A 500 -3.86 -15.57 -13.83
C HIS A 500 -2.41 -15.10 -13.73
N GLY A 501 -1.48 -15.80 -14.37
CA GLY A 501 -0.10 -15.36 -14.53
C GLY A 501 0.72 -15.24 -13.25
N GLY A 502 0.26 -15.84 -12.15
CA GLY A 502 0.88 -15.75 -10.82
C GLY A 502 0.20 -14.74 -9.89
N LEU A 503 -0.68 -13.86 -10.39
CA LEU A 503 -1.38 -12.88 -9.56
C LEU A 503 -2.41 -13.50 -8.61
N GLN A 504 -2.75 -14.77 -8.77
CA GLN A 504 -3.57 -15.51 -7.80
C GLN A 504 -2.80 -15.87 -6.51
N PHE A 505 -1.48 -15.66 -6.47
CA PHE A 505 -0.58 -15.96 -5.35
C PHE A 505 0.04 -14.67 -4.76
N GLN A 506 -0.76 -13.62 -4.57
CA GLN A 506 -0.28 -12.33 -4.07
C GLN A 506 0.34 -12.41 -2.66
N VAL A 507 -0.16 -13.25 -1.76
CA VAL A 507 0.44 -13.42 -0.43
C VAL A 507 1.90 -13.87 -0.54
N ILE A 508 2.16 -14.88 -1.39
CA ILE A 508 3.52 -15.38 -1.63
C ILE A 508 4.34 -14.28 -2.30
N HIS A 509 3.74 -13.57 -3.26
CA HIS A 509 4.39 -12.48 -3.98
C HIS A 509 4.83 -11.35 -3.05
N HIS A 510 4.01 -10.96 -2.07
CA HIS A 510 4.35 -9.93 -1.08
C HIS A 510 5.38 -10.40 -0.06
N LEU A 511 5.33 -11.67 0.36
CA LEU A 511 6.34 -12.24 1.26
C LEU A 511 7.69 -12.47 0.55
N PHE A 512 7.66 -12.93 -0.70
CA PHE A 512 8.81 -13.41 -1.46
C PHE A 512 8.79 -12.95 -2.93
N PRO A 513 8.86 -11.64 -3.21
CA PRO A 513 8.63 -11.06 -4.55
C PRO A 513 9.61 -11.50 -5.62
N ARG A 514 10.74 -12.09 -5.22
CA ARG A 514 11.80 -12.58 -6.14
C ARG A 514 11.64 -14.04 -6.54
N VAL A 515 10.65 -14.75 -6.01
CA VAL A 515 10.36 -16.13 -6.42
C VAL A 515 9.75 -16.11 -7.82
N PRO A 516 10.34 -16.80 -8.81
CA PRO A 516 9.78 -16.90 -10.16
C PRO A 516 8.35 -17.45 -10.13
N ARG A 517 7.45 -16.86 -10.94
CA ARG A 517 5.99 -17.14 -10.85
C ARG A 517 5.59 -18.61 -11.01
N HIS A 518 6.35 -19.40 -11.77
CA HIS A 518 6.09 -20.83 -11.96
C HIS A 518 6.33 -21.67 -10.69
N ASN A 519 7.01 -21.12 -9.69
CA ASN A 519 7.24 -21.74 -8.39
C ASN A 519 6.23 -21.31 -7.31
N LEU A 520 5.41 -20.26 -7.55
CA LEU A 520 4.50 -19.69 -6.55
C LEU A 520 3.48 -20.70 -6.02
N ARG A 521 2.94 -21.56 -6.87
CA ARG A 521 1.99 -22.61 -6.44
C ARG A 521 2.63 -23.62 -5.46
N ARG A 522 3.92 -23.91 -5.62
CA ARG A 522 4.65 -24.76 -4.68
C ARG A 522 4.95 -24.01 -3.38
N ALA A 523 5.33 -22.74 -3.48
CA ALA A 523 5.54 -21.86 -2.33
C ALA A 523 4.26 -21.65 -1.50
N GLN A 524 3.10 -21.55 -2.15
CA GLN A 524 1.78 -21.41 -1.51
C GLN A 524 1.55 -22.46 -0.42
N LYS A 525 1.91 -23.72 -0.69
CA LYS A 525 1.76 -24.81 0.29
C LYS A 525 2.64 -24.61 1.52
N LEU A 526 3.88 -24.16 1.31
CA LEU A 526 4.82 -23.88 2.39
C LEU A 526 4.38 -22.67 3.22
N VAL A 527 3.80 -21.65 2.58
CA VAL A 527 3.23 -20.48 3.26
C VAL A 527 2.00 -20.86 4.08
N GLN A 528 1.12 -21.74 3.57
CA GLN A 528 -0.01 -22.27 4.34
C GLN A 528 0.45 -23.07 5.56
N GLU A 529 1.47 -23.93 5.41
CA GLU A 529 2.11 -24.63 6.54
C GLU A 529 2.61 -23.63 7.60
N PHE A 530 3.36 -22.61 7.17
CA PHE A 530 3.83 -21.54 8.06
C PHE A 530 2.68 -20.82 8.78
N CYS A 531 1.61 -20.44 8.06
CA CYS A 531 0.44 -19.76 8.63
C CYS A 531 -0.21 -20.60 9.73
N ASN A 532 -0.36 -21.90 9.49
CA ASN A 532 -0.88 -22.85 10.49
C ASN A 532 0.03 -22.95 11.72
N ASP A 533 1.35 -23.01 11.51
CA ASP A 533 2.34 -23.15 12.59
C ASP A 533 2.35 -21.94 13.53
N VAL A 534 2.11 -20.73 13.01
CA VAL A 534 2.16 -19.48 13.79
C VAL A 534 0.78 -18.89 14.12
N GLY A 535 -0.30 -19.57 13.72
CA GLY A 535 -1.67 -19.14 13.99
C GLY A 535 -2.12 -17.88 13.24
N ILE A 536 -1.54 -17.60 12.06
CA ILE A 536 -2.01 -16.49 11.20
C ILE A 536 -3.06 -17.02 10.23
N PRO A 537 -4.26 -16.42 10.14
CA PRO A 537 -5.25 -16.79 9.14
C PRO A 537 -4.72 -16.58 7.72
N TYR A 538 -4.85 -17.60 6.87
CA TYR A 538 -4.48 -17.52 5.46
C TYR A 538 -5.73 -17.28 4.59
N ALA A 539 -5.87 -16.05 4.10
CA ALA A 539 -7.01 -15.64 3.29
C ALA A 539 -6.90 -16.20 1.86
N LEU A 540 -7.68 -17.25 1.58
CA LEU A 540 -7.75 -17.93 0.28
C LEU A 540 -9.21 -18.06 -0.15
N TYR A 541 -9.57 -17.48 -1.30
CA TYR A 541 -10.95 -17.46 -1.78
C TYR A 541 -11.05 -17.90 -3.23
N GLY A 542 -12.19 -18.45 -3.64
CA GLY A 542 -12.46 -18.69 -5.05
C GLY A 542 -12.58 -17.37 -5.83
N PHE A 543 -12.36 -17.39 -7.15
CA PHE A 543 -12.41 -16.17 -7.97
C PHE A 543 -13.72 -15.37 -7.85
N VAL A 544 -14.87 -16.07 -7.79
CA VAL A 544 -16.19 -15.43 -7.65
C VAL A 544 -16.35 -14.83 -6.25
N GLU A 545 -16.10 -15.63 -5.21
CA GLU A 545 -16.20 -15.20 -3.81
C GLU A 545 -15.28 -14.00 -3.52
N GLY A 546 -14.04 -14.01 -4.03
CA GLY A 546 -13.13 -12.89 -3.88
C GLY A 546 -13.71 -11.59 -4.48
N ASN A 547 -14.32 -11.68 -5.67
CA ASN A 547 -14.95 -10.52 -6.29
C ASN A 547 -16.18 -10.04 -5.50
N GLU A 548 -16.98 -10.96 -4.95
CA GLU A 548 -18.09 -10.61 -4.05
C GLU A 548 -17.60 -9.87 -2.81
N LYS A 549 -16.47 -10.30 -2.21
CA LYS A 549 -15.85 -9.62 -1.07
C LYS A 549 -15.38 -8.21 -1.43
N VAL A 550 -14.72 -8.01 -2.57
CA VAL A 550 -14.25 -6.68 -3.00
C VAL A 550 -15.43 -5.74 -3.28
N VAL A 551 -16.40 -6.20 -4.07
CA VAL A 551 -17.59 -5.41 -4.40
C VAL A 551 -18.42 -5.12 -3.13
N GLY A 552 -18.47 -6.08 -2.20
CA GLY A 552 -19.06 -5.92 -0.87
C GLY A 552 -18.35 -4.86 -0.03
N ALA A 553 -17.02 -4.90 0.04
CA ALA A 553 -16.21 -3.92 0.78
C ALA A 553 -16.38 -2.50 0.23
N LEU A 554 -16.36 -2.33 -1.10
CA LEU A 554 -16.64 -1.06 -1.75
C LEU A 554 -18.07 -0.57 -1.46
N GLY A 555 -19.06 -1.48 -1.50
CA GLY A 555 -20.43 -1.18 -1.13
C GLY A 555 -20.60 -0.76 0.33
N GLU A 556 -19.81 -1.35 1.24
CA GLU A 556 -19.80 -1.01 2.65
C GLU A 556 -19.27 0.41 2.89
N VAL A 557 -18.17 0.79 2.22
CA VAL A 557 -17.66 2.16 2.28
C VAL A 557 -18.69 3.15 1.72
N SER A 558 -19.42 2.80 0.64
CA SER A 558 -20.53 3.61 0.14
C SER A 558 -21.66 3.78 1.16
N ARG A 559 -22.00 2.71 1.90
CA ARG A 559 -23.02 2.75 2.97
C ARG A 559 -22.58 3.66 4.11
N GLN A 560 -21.32 3.54 4.54
CA GLN A 560 -20.74 4.41 5.58
C GLN A 560 -20.71 5.87 5.13
N ALA A 561 -20.39 6.16 3.87
CA ALA A 561 -20.50 7.49 3.30
C ALA A 561 -21.93 8.05 3.35
N ALA A 562 -22.94 7.24 3.05
CA ALA A 562 -24.34 7.65 3.12
C ALA A 562 -24.79 7.93 4.57
N ILE A 563 -24.37 7.12 5.54
CA ILE A 563 -24.60 7.34 6.98
C ILE A 563 -23.94 8.65 7.40
N PHE A 564 -22.67 8.83 7.05
CA PHE A 564 -21.90 10.04 7.38
C PHE A 564 -22.57 11.30 6.83
N ALA A 565 -22.99 11.29 5.56
CA ALA A 565 -23.72 12.40 4.95
C ALA A 565 -25.08 12.66 5.61
N LYS A 566 -25.79 11.61 6.08
CA LYS A 566 -27.04 11.78 6.84
C LYS A 566 -26.77 12.44 8.18
N CYS A 567 -25.78 11.96 8.94
CA CYS A 567 -25.37 12.57 10.20
C CYS A 567 -25.03 14.05 10.03
N GLN A 568 -24.27 14.41 8.99
CA GLN A 568 -23.93 15.81 8.70
C GLN A 568 -25.16 16.68 8.40
N ARG A 569 -26.16 16.14 7.66
CA ARG A 569 -27.42 16.87 7.38
C ARG A 569 -28.27 17.05 8.62
N GLU A 570 -28.43 16.01 9.44
CA GLU A 570 -29.17 16.10 10.70
C GLU A 570 -28.54 17.14 11.62
N VAL A 571 -27.21 17.10 11.79
CA VAL A 571 -26.42 18.09 12.53
C VAL A 571 -26.66 19.51 12.01
N ALA A 572 -26.63 19.70 10.68
CA ALA A 572 -26.88 21.01 10.07
C ALA A 572 -28.33 21.50 10.27
N SER A 573 -29.31 20.57 10.27
CA SER A 573 -30.73 20.89 10.40
C SER A 573 -31.18 21.17 11.84
N CYS A 574 -30.56 20.52 12.83
CA CYS A 574 -30.94 20.67 14.23
C CYS A 574 -30.43 21.97 14.85
N GLY A 575 -29.56 22.75 14.19
CA GLY A 575 -29.00 24.00 14.72
C GLY A 575 -28.25 23.86 16.06
N TYR A 576 -27.99 22.63 16.48
CA TYR A 576 -27.51 22.26 17.81
C TYR A 576 -26.10 21.65 17.74
N ASN A 577 -25.25 21.99 18.72
CA ASN A 577 -23.86 21.55 18.77
C ASN A 577 -23.75 20.04 19.07
N PRO A 578 -23.36 19.19 18.09
CA PRO A 578 -23.37 17.72 18.19
C PRO A 578 -22.42 17.17 19.26
N SER A 579 -21.37 17.93 19.56
CA SER A 579 -20.36 17.58 20.56
C SER A 579 -20.91 17.33 21.96
N LYS A 580 -22.14 17.80 22.28
CA LYS A 580 -22.77 17.47 23.57
C LYS A 580 -23.56 16.17 23.53
N ILE A 581 -24.33 15.91 22.48
CA ILE A 581 -25.19 14.72 22.41
C ILE A 581 -24.36 13.48 22.08
N MET A 582 -23.50 13.54 21.06
CA MET A 582 -22.65 12.40 20.70
C MET A 582 -21.62 12.09 21.78
N LYS A 583 -21.10 13.10 22.48
CA LYS A 583 -20.22 12.90 23.64
C LYS A 583 -20.98 12.35 24.84
N SER A 584 -22.24 12.74 25.05
CA SER A 584 -23.10 12.13 26.08
C SER A 584 -23.46 10.68 25.75
N ILE A 585 -23.85 10.38 24.51
CA ILE A 585 -24.16 9.02 24.06
C ILE A 585 -22.90 8.15 24.10
N SER A 586 -21.76 8.67 23.64
CA SER A 586 -20.47 7.97 23.71
C SER A 586 -19.98 7.81 25.14
N MET A 587 -20.22 8.78 26.05
CA MET A 587 -19.98 8.60 27.49
C MET A 587 -20.89 7.54 28.11
N LEU A 588 -22.16 7.49 27.72
CA LEU A 588 -23.10 6.49 28.20
C LEU A 588 -22.68 5.09 27.72
N ALA A 589 -22.44 4.93 26.42
CA ALA A 589 -22.02 3.66 25.83
C ALA A 589 -20.63 3.20 26.30
N ALA A 590 -19.72 4.13 26.64
CA ALA A 590 -18.42 3.77 27.20
C ALA A 590 -18.49 3.34 28.67
N ARG A 591 -19.50 3.80 29.43
CA ARG A 591 -19.58 3.59 30.90
C ARG A 591 -20.62 2.56 31.31
N PHE A 592 -21.60 2.30 30.46
CA PHE A 592 -22.75 1.47 30.76
C PHE A 592 -23.02 0.50 29.61
N ASP A 593 -23.20 -0.76 29.97
CA ASP A 593 -23.88 -1.75 29.15
C ASP A 593 -25.38 -1.42 29.15
N ILE A 594 -26.00 -1.42 27.97
CA ILE A 594 -27.40 -1.02 27.80
C ILE A 594 -28.17 -2.24 27.33
N ASP A 595 -28.92 -2.84 28.25
CA ASP A 595 -29.72 -4.02 27.98
C ASP A 595 -31.20 -3.64 27.82
N PHE A 596 -31.85 -4.23 26.82
CA PHE A 596 -33.30 -4.18 26.72
C PHE A 596 -33.92 -4.99 27.86
N VAL A 597 -34.84 -4.39 28.62
CA VAL A 597 -35.53 -5.08 29.72
C VAL A 597 -36.91 -5.52 29.26
N GLU A 598 -37.77 -4.56 28.91
CA GLU A 598 -39.15 -4.84 28.50
C GLU A 598 -39.78 -3.64 27.78
N TRP A 599 -40.87 -3.90 27.08
CA TRP A 599 -41.79 -2.87 26.60
C TRP A 599 -42.80 -2.55 27.71
N THR A 600 -43.22 -1.29 27.82
CA THR A 600 -44.24 -0.84 28.77
C THR A 600 -45.35 -0.06 28.07
N THR A 601 -46.50 0.07 28.72
CA THR A 601 -47.54 1.03 28.30
C THR A 601 -46.99 2.47 28.33
N LEU A 602 -47.62 3.40 27.61
CA LEU A 602 -47.15 4.80 27.45
C LEU A 602 -47.10 5.63 28.76
N ASP A 603 -47.55 5.08 29.87
CA ASP A 603 -47.39 5.65 31.21
C ASP A 603 -46.13 5.13 31.91
N GLY A 604 -45.40 4.18 31.31
CA GLY A 604 -44.20 3.55 31.84
C GLY A 604 -44.44 2.65 33.06
N VAL A 605 -45.70 2.45 33.48
CA VAL A 605 -46.03 1.81 34.76
C VAL A 605 -46.31 0.32 34.59
N LEU A 606 -46.90 -0.10 33.48
CA LEU A 606 -47.31 -1.49 33.27
C LEU A 606 -46.49 -2.17 32.16
N PRO A 607 -46.08 -3.43 32.35
CA PRO A 607 -45.46 -4.22 31.30
C PRO A 607 -46.39 -4.38 30.10
N SER A 608 -45.83 -4.28 28.90
CA SER A 608 -46.53 -4.54 27.65
C SER A 608 -46.33 -6.01 27.27
N ASP A 609 -47.42 -6.67 26.93
CA ASP A 609 -47.46 -8.06 26.44
C ASP A 609 -46.97 -8.21 24.98
N ARG A 610 -46.72 -7.08 24.31
CA ARG A 610 -46.22 -7.03 22.94
C ARG A 610 -45.22 -5.89 22.70
N PRO A 611 -44.41 -5.96 21.63
CA PRO A 611 -43.57 -4.85 21.17
C PRO A 611 -44.37 -3.62 20.75
N ALA A 612 -43.66 -2.49 20.68
CA ALA A 612 -44.19 -1.24 20.15
C ALA A 612 -44.59 -1.37 18.68
N GLU A 613 -45.76 -0.84 18.35
CA GLU A 613 -46.23 -0.66 16.98
C GLU A 613 -46.40 0.82 16.67
N ASN A 614 -46.41 1.16 15.39
CA ASN A 614 -46.64 2.53 14.93
C ASN A 614 -48.02 3.00 15.37
N HIS A 615 -48.09 4.09 16.15
CA HIS A 615 -49.34 4.55 16.71
C HIS A 615 -50.31 4.99 15.60
N PRO A 616 -51.48 4.31 15.41
CA PRO A 616 -52.31 4.47 14.22
C PRO A 616 -52.91 5.88 14.07
N ARG A 617 -53.07 6.60 15.19
CA ARG A 617 -53.49 8.02 15.21
C ARG A 617 -52.54 8.97 14.45
N PHE A 618 -51.28 8.59 14.25
CA PHE A 618 -50.28 9.39 13.55
C PHE A 618 -49.93 8.80 12.17
N ALA A 619 -50.74 7.86 11.66
CA ALA A 619 -50.54 7.32 10.32
C ALA A 619 -50.59 8.44 9.27
N GLY A 620 -49.48 8.66 8.56
CA GLY A 620 -49.33 9.71 7.55
C GLY A 620 -48.39 10.87 7.93
N THR A 621 -47.85 10.92 9.16
CA THR A 621 -46.81 11.89 9.54
C THR A 621 -45.40 11.37 9.20
N ALA A 622 -44.45 12.29 8.97
CA ALA A 622 -43.05 11.95 8.63
C ALA A 622 -42.32 11.15 9.72
N VAL A 623 -42.82 11.22 10.96
CA VAL A 623 -42.40 10.40 12.10
C VAL A 623 -43.67 9.91 12.80
N VAL A 624 -43.82 8.59 12.92
CA VAL A 624 -44.93 7.96 13.62
C VAL A 624 -44.38 7.47 14.97
N PRO A 625 -44.81 8.05 16.11
CA PRO A 625 -44.33 7.61 17.40
C PRO A 625 -44.83 6.18 17.71
N PRO A 626 -44.05 5.38 18.45
CA PRO A 626 -44.50 4.07 18.93
C PRO A 626 -45.67 4.20 19.91
N ASP A 627 -46.50 3.17 19.99
CA ASP A 627 -47.64 3.11 20.91
C ASP A 627 -47.30 2.48 22.28
N ARG A 628 -46.01 2.27 22.56
CA ARG A 628 -45.45 1.70 23.79
C ARG A 628 -44.12 2.38 24.12
N ASP A 629 -43.80 2.41 25.40
CA ASP A 629 -42.50 2.86 25.91
C ASP A 629 -41.55 1.68 26.12
N MET A 630 -40.25 1.97 26.27
CA MET A 630 -39.21 0.95 26.41
C MET A 630 -38.41 1.20 27.68
N ASN A 631 -38.32 0.18 28.52
CA ASN A 631 -37.42 0.16 29.66
C ASN A 631 -36.08 -0.46 29.25
N PHE A 632 -34.99 0.27 29.49
CA PHE A 632 -33.63 -0.21 29.33
C PHE A 632 -32.92 -0.23 30.69
N GLY A 633 -32.14 -1.27 30.90
CA GLY A 633 -31.25 -1.41 32.04
C GLY A 633 -29.91 -0.77 31.70
N LEU A 634 -29.38 0.04 32.61
CA LEU A 634 -28.02 0.57 32.51
C LEU A 634 -27.13 -0.13 33.54
N ARG A 635 -26.20 -0.96 33.07
CA ARG A 635 -25.24 -1.65 33.93
C ARG A 635 -23.87 -1.01 33.79
N ARG A 636 -23.30 -0.50 34.87
CA ARG A 636 -21.98 0.13 34.84
C ARG A 636 -20.90 -0.91 34.51
N LEU A 637 -20.00 -0.57 33.57
CA LEU A 637 -18.93 -1.48 33.12
C LEU A 637 -17.76 -1.58 34.11
N TRP A 638 -17.71 -0.71 35.14
CA TRP A 638 -16.73 -0.73 36.24
C TRP A 638 -17.21 -0.08 37.54
#